data_AF-A0A8H6P1F7-F1
#
_entry.id   AF-A0A8H6P1F7-F1
#
_cell.length_a   1.000
_cell.length_b   1.000
_cell.length_c   1.000
_cell.angle_alpha   90.00
_cell.angle_beta   90.00
_cell.angle_gamma   90.00
#
_symmetry.space_group_name_H-M   'P 1'
#
loop_
_entity.id
_entity.type
_entity.pdbx_description
1 polymer ?
#
loop_
_entity_poly.entity_id
_entity_poly.type
_entity_poly.pdbx_seq_one_letter_code
_entity_poly.pdbx_strand_id
1 'polypeptide(L)'
;MKAAQWMGTRTIQLGTVAKPTVTDPSDAIIHITHCSIGGADIHLYDGELSELVSKGDILGHEAIGTVEEVGGEVRSISPGDRVMILPVIACGHCEFCTRQEFSLCDTTNPSREMESAYGHRVAGMLGFTRLYGGYPGAQAEYVRVPNADLCCVRVPADMDAKKLLGLAHVTTAAWHGCELADVQPGDIVGVWGCGPVGLSVQRLAVLRGAKKVYAVDKDAGRLQIAEGFGMIPVDVNVHSEVGDYILGMEPRGLDCAVEASGFRSTQKPQHAAMRAIGLEHDSSDTVSAMIKAARKGGHLALLGDFFYKTNDFPIGPLMEKGLTIRGGQVNSQKYHPLLLDLVTQGKYDPSWVFTYEDEFENIVEDYRRFSRHEIPGGLKSTPPPPGGIYSPSILMSSHLISSHPHPEHHHITAQLSLLYQLITHSRYTMSFPPPPVDTIDWSNVGFKVRDVNGHVECHFSHSTGGKWSSPKFVSSPFLPIHGMAPGLNYGQQAYEGLKAFRHPNGQISIFRPDRNASRLVRSAEFVSMPPVPEDLFVKCVKLAVAANAEFVPPHETGAAMYIRPLLFGSSAQLGLSPPDAYTFVVFVMPTGVYHGVHAVDALILEDFDRAAPEGTGSAKVGGNYAPVLRHSARAAGEGFGITLHLDSATRSEIDEFSTSAFIGVRRDGDRVTLVQPDSKNVIDSVTARSVCEIGERVFGFKVEKRRIAYEEVQEFKEVIAAGTAAALVPIRSITMRSRNDKFTFDCGADGQSGGEVCVKLLQTLKGIQAGKIEDQFGWNCIIDQAPPAEWLEGATGHEKDVDGINVP
;
A
#
# COMPACT_ATOMS: atom_id res chain seq x y z
N MET A 1 -33.84 17.69 13.62
CA MET A 1 -32.43 17.97 13.35
C MET A 1 -32.31 19.24 12.52
N LYS A 2 -31.23 20.00 12.67
CA LYS A 2 -30.88 21.13 11.79
C LYS A 2 -30.28 20.63 10.48
N ALA A 3 -30.61 21.30 9.37
CA ALA A 3 -30.09 20.99 8.04
C ALA A 3 -30.03 22.25 7.15
N ALA A 4 -29.06 22.31 6.24
CA ALA A 4 -28.96 23.33 5.22
C ALA A 4 -29.85 22.96 4.03
N GLN A 5 -30.95 23.70 3.87
CA GLN A 5 -31.95 23.45 2.84
C GLN A 5 -31.83 24.46 1.71
N TRP A 6 -31.86 23.98 0.48
CA TRP A 6 -31.98 24.82 -0.70
C TRP A 6 -33.40 25.38 -0.80
N MET A 7 -33.54 26.70 -0.87
CA MET A 7 -34.84 27.39 -0.90
C MET A 7 -35.09 28.15 -2.22
N GLY A 8 -34.13 28.11 -3.12
CA GLY A 8 -34.13 28.83 -4.39
C GLY A 8 -32.73 29.29 -4.74
N THR A 9 -32.57 29.83 -5.96
CA THR A 9 -31.33 30.46 -6.40
C THR A 9 -30.83 31.47 -5.37
N ARG A 10 -29.57 31.31 -4.97
CA ARG A 10 -28.82 32.06 -3.98
C ARG A 10 -29.45 32.10 -2.58
N THR A 11 -30.29 31.11 -2.27
CA THR A 11 -31.07 31.07 -1.04
C THR A 11 -30.91 29.71 -0.36
N ILE A 12 -30.03 29.65 0.65
CA ILE A 12 -29.96 28.54 1.61
C ILE A 12 -30.65 28.97 2.90
N GLN A 13 -31.38 28.04 3.53
CA GLN A 13 -31.94 28.23 4.85
C GLN A 13 -31.45 27.13 5.79
N LEU A 14 -30.98 27.52 6.97
CA LEU A 14 -30.79 26.59 8.07
C LEU A 14 -32.16 26.29 8.70
N GLY A 15 -32.71 25.12 8.41
CA GLY A 15 -34.05 24.71 8.82
C GLY A 15 -34.04 23.54 9.80
N THR A 16 -35.15 23.35 10.51
CA THR A 16 -35.39 22.16 11.34
C THR A 16 -36.20 21.14 10.54
N VAL A 17 -35.64 19.95 10.34
CA VAL A 17 -36.24 18.81 9.64
C VAL A 17 -36.30 17.57 10.53
N ALA A 18 -37.04 16.54 10.11
CA ALA A 18 -37.08 15.26 10.82
C ALA A 18 -35.69 14.60 10.81
N LYS A 19 -35.31 13.94 11.92
CA LYS A 19 -34.11 13.07 11.95
C LYS A 19 -34.39 11.87 11.03
N PRO A 20 -33.45 11.47 10.15
CA PRO A 20 -33.64 10.30 9.31
C PRO A 20 -33.67 9.03 10.17
N THR A 21 -34.31 8.00 9.63
CA THR A 21 -34.35 6.65 10.21
C THR A 21 -33.76 5.66 9.22
N VAL A 22 -33.31 4.50 9.70
CA VAL A 22 -32.99 3.36 8.83
C VAL A 22 -34.26 2.96 8.08
N THR A 23 -34.24 2.96 6.74
CA THR A 23 -35.41 2.57 5.93
C THR A 23 -35.16 1.30 5.10
N ASP A 24 -33.90 0.89 4.96
CA ASP A 24 -33.44 -0.34 4.34
C ASP A 24 -32.42 -1.03 5.26
N PRO A 25 -32.41 -2.37 5.37
CA PRO A 25 -31.47 -3.11 6.22
C PRO A 25 -29.98 -2.84 5.94
N SER A 26 -29.64 -2.34 4.75
CA SER A 26 -28.27 -1.99 4.35
C SER A 26 -27.87 -0.55 4.68
N ASP A 27 -28.78 0.27 5.20
CA ASP A 27 -28.50 1.68 5.52
C ASP A 27 -27.77 1.86 6.86
N ALA A 28 -27.15 3.02 7.04
CA ALA A 28 -26.74 3.54 8.34
C ALA A 28 -27.22 4.99 8.53
N ILE A 29 -27.45 5.36 9.79
CA ILE A 29 -27.61 6.76 10.22
C ILE A 29 -26.29 7.22 10.82
N ILE A 30 -25.76 8.31 10.28
CA ILE A 30 -24.51 8.91 10.74
C ILE A 30 -24.82 10.25 11.39
N HIS A 31 -24.33 10.45 12.61
CA HIS A 31 -24.25 11.75 13.25
C HIS A 31 -23.06 12.50 12.66
N ILE A 32 -23.33 13.54 11.87
CA ILE A 32 -22.29 14.31 11.18
C ILE A 32 -21.46 15.06 12.22
N THR A 33 -20.14 15.01 12.09
CA THR A 33 -19.22 15.78 12.94
C THR A 33 -18.56 16.92 12.20
N HIS A 34 -18.37 16.79 10.88
CA HIS A 34 -17.85 17.84 10.01
C HIS A 34 -18.41 17.65 8.61
N CYS A 35 -18.73 18.74 7.94
CA CYS A 35 -19.04 18.76 6.52
C CYS A 35 -18.32 19.93 5.83
N SER A 36 -18.34 19.96 4.50
CA SER A 36 -17.83 21.09 3.72
C SER A 36 -18.76 21.50 2.59
N ILE A 37 -18.51 22.69 2.05
CA ILE A 37 -19.12 23.17 0.81
C ILE A 37 -18.21 22.80 -0.36
N GLY A 38 -18.75 22.03 -1.31
CA GLY A 38 -18.09 21.64 -2.54
C GLY A 38 -18.38 22.61 -3.69
N GLY A 39 -17.58 22.55 -4.75
CA GLY A 39 -17.84 23.34 -5.97
C GLY A 39 -19.20 23.00 -6.61
N ALA A 40 -19.58 21.72 -6.57
CA ALA A 40 -20.87 21.23 -7.04
C ALA A 40 -22.06 21.85 -6.27
N ASP A 41 -21.92 22.10 -4.97
CA ASP A 41 -22.97 22.76 -4.19
C ASP A 41 -23.21 24.22 -4.66
N ILE A 42 -22.16 24.88 -5.16
CA ILE A 42 -22.25 26.25 -5.68
C ILE A 42 -23.00 26.29 -7.01
N HIS A 43 -22.88 25.27 -7.86
CA HIS A 43 -23.71 25.17 -9.07
C HIS A 43 -25.20 25.14 -8.73
N LEU A 44 -25.57 24.46 -7.63
CA LEU A 44 -26.95 24.44 -7.13
C LEU A 44 -27.34 25.77 -6.51
N TYR A 45 -26.43 26.37 -5.73
CA TYR A 45 -26.65 27.66 -5.08
C TYR A 45 -26.84 28.80 -6.09
N ASP A 46 -25.98 28.93 -7.09
CA ASP A 46 -26.07 29.99 -8.11
C ASP A 46 -27.19 29.77 -9.13
N GLY A 47 -27.90 28.64 -9.03
CA GLY A 47 -29.12 28.36 -9.80
C GLY A 47 -28.86 27.80 -11.21
N GLU A 48 -27.64 27.31 -11.48
CA GLU A 48 -27.29 26.76 -12.81
C GLU A 48 -28.01 25.43 -13.09
N LEU A 49 -28.43 24.72 -12.03
CA LEU A 49 -29.21 23.48 -12.09
C LEU A 49 -30.52 23.59 -11.29
N SER A 50 -31.08 24.80 -11.17
CA SER A 50 -32.25 25.04 -10.30
C SER A 50 -33.49 24.22 -10.68
N GLU A 51 -33.60 23.80 -11.94
CA GLU A 51 -34.71 22.94 -12.40
C GLU A 51 -34.59 21.49 -11.89
N LEU A 52 -33.40 21.09 -11.47
CA LEU A 52 -33.09 19.74 -11.00
C LEU A 52 -33.01 19.64 -9.46
N VAL A 53 -33.26 20.75 -8.76
CA VAL A 53 -33.28 20.82 -7.28
C VAL A 53 -34.65 21.31 -6.82
N SER A 54 -35.16 20.76 -5.74
CA SER A 54 -36.46 21.11 -5.16
C SER A 54 -36.28 21.96 -3.92
N LYS A 55 -37.23 22.87 -3.70
CA LYS A 55 -37.29 23.65 -2.45
C LYS A 55 -37.38 22.70 -1.25
N GLY A 56 -36.44 22.84 -0.33
CA GLY A 56 -36.33 22.02 0.88
C GLY A 56 -35.28 20.91 0.81
N ASP A 57 -34.69 20.64 -0.36
CA ASP A 57 -33.64 19.64 -0.54
C ASP A 57 -32.43 19.98 0.36
N ILE A 58 -31.90 18.95 1.03
CA ILE A 58 -30.74 19.08 1.92
C ILE A 58 -29.48 18.88 1.08
N LEU A 59 -28.56 19.85 1.09
CA LEU A 59 -27.37 19.83 0.26
C LEU A 59 -26.18 19.14 0.92
N GLY A 60 -25.10 18.97 0.14
CA GLY A 60 -23.79 18.58 0.63
C GLY A 60 -23.51 17.08 0.55
N HIS A 61 -22.32 16.77 0.09
CA HIS A 61 -21.87 15.40 -0.18
C HIS A 61 -20.44 15.13 0.31
N GLU A 62 -19.93 16.03 1.16
CA GLU A 62 -18.59 15.95 1.73
C GLU A 62 -18.73 15.99 3.25
N ALA A 63 -18.64 14.84 3.92
CA ALA A 63 -18.83 14.77 5.36
C ALA A 63 -18.13 13.58 6.02
N ILE A 64 -17.86 13.73 7.31
CA ILE A 64 -17.44 12.69 8.24
C ILE A 64 -18.32 12.71 9.49
N GLY A 65 -18.42 11.59 10.18
CA GLY A 65 -19.29 11.49 11.34
C GLY A 65 -19.04 10.27 12.20
N THR A 66 -19.92 10.09 13.17
CA THR A 66 -19.99 8.90 14.02
C THR A 66 -21.25 8.13 13.70
N VAL A 67 -21.14 6.80 13.59
CA VAL A 67 -22.29 5.93 13.35
C VAL A 67 -23.24 6.00 14.55
N GLU A 68 -24.49 6.35 14.28
CA GLU A 68 -25.56 6.42 15.28
C GLU A 68 -26.36 5.11 15.30
N GLU A 69 -26.77 4.64 14.13
CA GLU A 69 -27.64 3.48 13.95
C GLU A 69 -27.26 2.74 12.67
N VAL A 70 -27.39 1.42 12.65
CA VAL A 70 -27.15 0.59 11.47
C VAL A 70 -28.33 -0.34 11.21
N GLY A 71 -28.63 -0.60 9.95
CA GLY A 71 -29.61 -1.60 9.56
C GLY A 71 -29.11 -3.03 9.81
N GLY A 72 -30.05 -3.98 9.77
CA GLY A 72 -29.80 -5.39 10.13
C GLY A 72 -28.84 -6.15 9.20
N GLU A 73 -28.48 -5.60 8.03
CA GLU A 73 -27.57 -6.21 7.06
C GLU A 73 -26.17 -5.56 7.02
N VAL A 74 -25.96 -4.44 7.71
CA VAL A 74 -24.64 -3.78 7.83
C VAL A 74 -23.69 -4.65 8.67
N ARG A 75 -22.44 -4.82 8.23
CA ARG A 75 -21.44 -5.70 8.89
C ARG A 75 -20.09 -5.03 9.15
N SER A 76 -19.74 -3.98 8.42
CA SER A 76 -18.40 -3.37 8.42
C SER A 76 -18.22 -2.28 9.48
N ILE A 77 -19.32 -1.68 9.94
CA ILE A 77 -19.36 -0.57 10.90
C ILE A 77 -20.41 -0.82 11.99
N SER A 78 -20.23 -0.21 13.15
CA SER A 78 -21.14 -0.31 14.30
C SER A 78 -21.39 1.06 14.95
N PRO A 79 -22.50 1.25 15.68
CA PRO A 79 -22.73 2.47 16.45
C PRO A 79 -21.52 2.86 17.31
N GLY A 80 -21.12 4.12 17.23
CA GLY A 80 -19.91 4.66 17.88
C GLY A 80 -18.67 4.69 16.98
N ASP A 81 -18.63 3.97 15.86
CA ASP A 81 -17.51 4.04 14.92
C ASP A 81 -17.43 5.41 14.26
N ARG A 82 -16.21 5.95 14.11
CA ARG A 82 -15.95 7.14 13.29
C ARG A 82 -15.84 6.73 11.82
N VAL A 83 -16.55 7.42 10.96
CA VAL A 83 -16.62 7.12 9.52
C VAL A 83 -16.43 8.34 8.65
N MET A 84 -15.79 8.13 7.50
CA MET A 84 -15.81 9.02 6.35
C MET A 84 -16.92 8.56 5.39
N ILE A 85 -17.70 9.50 4.85
CA ILE A 85 -18.82 9.19 3.96
C ILE A 85 -18.40 9.44 2.51
N LEU A 86 -18.51 8.40 1.67
CA LEU A 86 -18.28 8.51 0.24
C LEU A 86 -19.58 8.96 -0.45
N PRO A 87 -19.54 9.96 -1.35
CA PRO A 87 -20.74 10.61 -1.87
C PRO A 87 -21.55 9.77 -2.87
N VAL A 88 -20.89 8.88 -3.60
CA VAL A 88 -21.52 8.00 -4.59
C VAL A 88 -22.22 6.86 -3.89
N ILE A 89 -23.49 6.65 -4.21
CA ILE A 89 -24.30 5.58 -3.65
C ILE A 89 -24.22 4.40 -4.62
N ALA A 90 -23.46 3.36 -4.26
CA ALA A 90 -23.27 2.16 -5.07
C ALA A 90 -23.82 0.92 -4.34
N CYS A 91 -24.27 -0.10 -5.09
CA CYS A 91 -24.88 -1.31 -4.50
C CYS A 91 -23.89 -2.46 -4.25
N GLY A 92 -22.70 -2.41 -4.86
CA GLY A 92 -21.68 -3.45 -4.69
C GLY A 92 -21.93 -4.74 -5.47
N HIS A 93 -23.09 -4.91 -6.12
CA HIS A 93 -23.46 -6.19 -6.75
C HIS A 93 -23.93 -6.12 -8.21
N CYS A 94 -24.22 -4.94 -8.78
CA CYS A 94 -24.51 -4.83 -10.22
C CYS A 94 -23.23 -4.99 -11.06
N GLU A 95 -23.35 -5.19 -12.37
CA GLU A 95 -22.21 -5.43 -13.27
C GLU A 95 -21.14 -4.33 -13.17
N PHE A 96 -21.54 -3.07 -13.13
CA PHE A 96 -20.61 -1.94 -12.96
C PHE A 96 -19.92 -1.96 -11.59
N CYS A 97 -20.66 -2.27 -10.51
CA CYS A 97 -20.07 -2.34 -9.18
C CYS A 97 -19.06 -3.48 -9.04
N THR A 98 -19.29 -4.65 -9.65
CA THR A 98 -18.32 -5.76 -9.61
C THR A 98 -17.05 -5.45 -10.40
N ARG A 99 -17.14 -4.54 -11.38
CA ARG A 99 -16.00 -3.97 -12.12
C ARG A 99 -15.35 -2.76 -11.41
N GLN A 100 -15.83 -2.39 -10.23
CA GLN A 100 -15.39 -1.19 -9.48
C GLN A 100 -15.67 0.14 -10.19
N GLU A 101 -16.65 0.15 -11.10
CA GLU A 101 -17.19 1.33 -11.78
C GLU A 101 -18.39 1.87 -10.99
N PHE A 102 -18.16 2.13 -9.70
CA PHE A 102 -19.19 2.46 -8.71
C PHE A 102 -20.06 3.67 -9.07
N SER A 103 -19.52 4.67 -9.78
CA SER A 103 -20.29 5.83 -10.24
C SER A 103 -21.28 5.48 -11.36
N LEU A 104 -21.19 4.28 -11.95
CA LEU A 104 -22.07 3.77 -12.99
C LEU A 104 -23.06 2.72 -12.45
N CYS A 105 -23.35 2.74 -11.14
CA CYS A 105 -24.27 1.79 -10.53
C CYS A 105 -25.70 1.86 -11.11
N ASP A 106 -26.24 0.72 -11.54
CA ASP A 106 -27.57 0.62 -12.17
C ASP A 106 -28.75 0.73 -11.20
N THR A 107 -28.53 0.47 -9.91
CA THR A 107 -29.62 0.16 -8.98
C THR A 107 -29.94 1.29 -8.02
N THR A 108 -29.10 2.30 -7.93
CA THR A 108 -29.17 3.33 -6.87
C THR A 108 -29.71 4.68 -7.35
N ASN A 109 -29.97 4.86 -8.64
CA ASN A 109 -30.54 6.11 -9.15
C ASN A 109 -31.92 5.88 -9.79
N PRO A 110 -33.01 6.41 -9.22
CA PRO A 110 -34.34 6.30 -9.79
C PRO A 110 -34.68 7.35 -10.88
N SER A 111 -33.76 8.23 -11.29
CA SER A 111 -34.06 9.34 -12.21
C SER A 111 -34.47 8.87 -13.61
N ARG A 112 -35.75 9.07 -13.95
CA ARG A 112 -36.27 8.84 -15.30
C ARG A 112 -35.84 9.93 -16.27
N GLU A 113 -35.60 11.13 -15.74
CA GLU A 113 -35.11 12.27 -16.50
C GLU A 113 -33.71 11.97 -17.06
N MET A 114 -32.80 11.41 -16.26
CA MET A 114 -31.48 11.00 -16.72
C MET A 114 -31.57 9.87 -17.75
N GLU A 115 -32.38 8.85 -17.48
CA GLU A 115 -32.59 7.73 -18.42
C GLU A 115 -33.07 8.23 -19.79
N SER A 116 -34.02 9.17 -19.80
CA SER A 116 -34.52 9.76 -21.03
C SER A 116 -33.50 10.65 -21.74
N ALA A 117 -32.63 11.34 -20.99
CA ALA A 117 -31.66 12.27 -21.56
C ALA A 117 -30.40 11.57 -22.08
N TYR A 118 -29.90 10.57 -21.34
CA TYR A 118 -28.60 9.92 -21.58
C TYR A 118 -28.72 8.48 -22.11
N GLY A 119 -29.92 7.91 -22.10
CA GLY A 119 -30.19 6.52 -22.47
C GLY A 119 -30.02 5.52 -21.32
N HIS A 120 -29.21 5.86 -20.31
CA HIS A 120 -29.00 5.06 -19.11
C HIS A 120 -28.89 5.95 -17.87
N ARG A 121 -29.15 5.36 -16.70
CA ARG A 121 -28.96 6.01 -15.40
C ARG A 121 -27.56 5.66 -14.90
N VAL A 122 -26.93 6.58 -14.17
CA VAL A 122 -25.68 6.33 -13.43
C VAL A 122 -25.98 6.27 -11.93
N ALA A 123 -24.99 6.06 -11.07
CA ALA A 123 -25.20 5.91 -9.62
C ALA A 123 -25.91 7.11 -8.97
N GLY A 124 -26.61 6.85 -7.87
CA GLY A 124 -27.14 7.91 -7.01
C GLY A 124 -26.01 8.67 -6.28
N MET A 125 -26.30 9.90 -5.85
CA MET A 125 -25.33 10.72 -5.09
C MET A 125 -26.03 11.47 -3.96
N LEU A 126 -25.43 11.49 -2.77
CA LEU A 126 -25.93 12.25 -1.62
C LEU A 126 -25.93 13.75 -1.92
N GLY A 127 -26.93 14.48 -1.42
CA GLY A 127 -26.94 15.95 -1.38
C GLY A 127 -26.84 16.65 -2.73
N PHE A 128 -27.18 15.94 -3.81
CA PHE A 128 -27.07 16.43 -5.19
C PHE A 128 -28.43 16.47 -5.88
N THR A 129 -28.45 16.69 -7.19
CA THR A 129 -29.69 16.93 -7.94
C THR A 129 -30.59 15.69 -8.04
N ARG A 130 -31.86 15.90 -8.38
CA ARG A 130 -32.82 14.84 -8.75
C ARG A 130 -32.33 13.97 -9.91
N LEU A 131 -31.43 14.47 -10.75
CA LEU A 131 -30.81 13.69 -11.82
C LEU A 131 -29.96 12.52 -11.27
N TYR A 132 -29.43 12.68 -10.06
CA TYR A 132 -28.66 11.66 -9.31
C TYR A 132 -29.47 11.05 -8.15
N GLY A 133 -30.80 11.02 -8.30
CA GLY A 133 -31.71 10.35 -7.38
C GLY A 133 -32.29 11.21 -6.26
N GLY A 134 -31.80 12.44 -6.08
CA GLY A 134 -32.36 13.39 -5.10
C GLY A 134 -32.22 12.92 -3.65
N TYR A 135 -31.10 12.27 -3.32
CA TYR A 135 -30.84 11.81 -1.96
C TYR A 135 -30.50 13.00 -1.04
N PRO A 136 -31.06 13.07 0.17
CA PRO A 136 -30.71 14.11 1.14
C PRO A 136 -29.21 14.11 1.47
N GLY A 137 -28.62 15.31 1.54
CA GLY A 137 -27.21 15.51 1.79
C GLY A 137 -26.78 15.53 3.25
N ALA A 138 -25.48 15.71 3.44
CA ALA A 138 -24.77 15.64 4.71
C ALA A 138 -24.45 17.01 5.33
N GLN A 139 -24.88 18.13 4.75
CA GLN A 139 -24.90 19.42 5.45
C GLN A 139 -26.12 19.46 6.38
N ALA A 140 -26.09 18.62 7.42
CA ALA A 140 -27.10 18.44 8.45
C ALA A 140 -26.49 17.82 9.71
N GLU A 141 -27.22 17.77 10.82
CA GLU A 141 -26.74 17.06 12.04
C GLU A 141 -26.69 15.53 11.84
N TYR A 142 -27.60 14.97 11.04
CA TYR A 142 -27.62 13.53 10.75
C TYR A 142 -27.88 13.29 9.26
N VAL A 143 -27.31 12.22 8.73
CA VAL A 143 -27.56 11.77 7.36
C VAL A 143 -27.83 10.26 7.34
N ARG A 144 -28.71 9.84 6.42
CA ARG A 144 -28.89 8.44 6.08
C ARG A 144 -27.96 8.11 4.92
N VAL A 145 -27.12 7.09 5.09
CA VAL A 145 -26.21 6.60 4.05
C VAL A 145 -26.69 5.22 3.59
N PRO A 146 -27.19 5.08 2.35
CA PRO A 146 -27.55 3.78 1.80
C PRO A 146 -26.34 2.92 1.48
N ASN A 147 -26.50 1.58 1.55
CA ASN A 147 -25.44 0.60 1.30
C ASN A 147 -24.19 0.92 2.14
N ALA A 148 -24.37 1.09 3.44
CA ALA A 148 -23.38 1.68 4.34
C ALA A 148 -22.06 0.91 4.37
N ASP A 149 -22.09 -0.42 4.17
CA ASP A 149 -20.86 -1.23 4.10
C ASP A 149 -19.92 -0.84 2.96
N LEU A 150 -20.43 -0.17 1.93
CA LEU A 150 -19.68 0.30 0.78
C LEU A 150 -19.50 1.83 0.77
N CYS A 151 -20.46 2.58 1.32
CA CYS A 151 -20.47 4.04 1.28
C CYS A 151 -19.87 4.70 2.54
N CYS A 152 -19.75 3.96 3.65
CA CYS A 152 -19.10 4.43 4.88
C CYS A 152 -17.76 3.73 5.08
N VAL A 153 -16.70 4.51 5.20
CA VAL A 153 -15.36 4.00 5.48
C VAL A 153 -15.04 4.25 6.95
N ARG A 154 -14.88 3.20 7.75
CA ARG A 154 -14.37 3.32 9.12
C ARG A 154 -12.94 3.84 9.11
N VAL A 155 -12.66 4.82 9.97
CA VAL A 155 -11.38 5.53 10.00
C VAL A 155 -10.82 5.60 11.42
N PRO A 156 -9.49 5.75 11.59
CA PRO A 156 -8.87 5.87 12.91
C PRO A 156 -9.47 7.02 13.73
N ALA A 157 -9.65 6.78 15.03
CA ALA A 157 -10.31 7.73 15.92
C ALA A 157 -9.53 9.05 16.07
N ASP A 158 -8.21 9.01 15.96
CA ASP A 158 -7.27 10.10 16.16
C ASP A 158 -6.88 10.85 14.87
N MET A 159 -7.35 10.40 13.69
CA MET A 159 -7.02 11.06 12.44
C MET A 159 -7.65 12.47 12.36
N ASP A 160 -6.87 13.44 11.91
CA ASP A 160 -7.33 14.82 11.75
C ASP A 160 -8.59 14.91 10.87
N ALA A 161 -9.58 15.70 11.32
CA ALA A 161 -10.88 15.81 10.67
C ALA A 161 -10.80 16.41 9.26
N LYS A 162 -9.93 17.40 9.05
CA LYS A 162 -9.73 18.00 7.72
C LYS A 162 -9.11 17.00 6.78
N LYS A 163 -8.16 16.18 7.24
CA LYS A 163 -7.58 15.13 6.41
C LYS A 163 -8.65 14.17 5.88
N LEU A 164 -9.51 13.71 6.77
CA LEU A 164 -10.62 12.82 6.42
C LEU A 164 -11.66 13.48 5.51
N LEU A 165 -12.02 14.73 5.79
CA LEU A 165 -13.00 15.46 4.99
C LEU A 165 -12.50 15.73 3.56
N GLY A 166 -11.21 16.07 3.42
CA GLY A 166 -10.58 16.26 2.11
C GLY A 166 -10.45 14.95 1.33
N LEU A 167 -10.30 13.83 2.05
CA LEU A 167 -10.25 12.50 1.46
C LEU A 167 -11.61 12.01 0.97
N ALA A 168 -12.71 12.39 1.66
CA ALA A 168 -14.07 11.94 1.36
C ALA A 168 -14.48 12.17 -0.11
N HIS A 169 -14.04 13.29 -0.68
CA HIS A 169 -14.43 13.67 -2.03
C HIS A 169 -13.33 14.36 -2.85
N VAL A 170 -12.72 15.44 -2.36
CA VAL A 170 -11.77 16.24 -3.17
C VAL A 170 -10.61 15.39 -3.68
N THR A 171 -10.02 14.60 -2.78
CA THR A 171 -8.85 13.78 -3.09
C THR A 171 -9.21 12.59 -3.98
N THR A 172 -10.35 11.94 -3.74
CA THR A 172 -10.84 10.83 -4.58
C THR A 172 -11.21 11.31 -5.98
N ALA A 173 -11.85 12.48 -6.11
CA ALA A 173 -12.17 13.10 -7.40
C ALA A 173 -10.89 13.48 -8.16
N ALA A 174 -9.93 14.07 -7.47
CA ALA A 174 -8.65 14.45 -8.09
C ALA A 174 -7.84 13.23 -8.57
N TRP A 175 -7.80 12.16 -7.79
CA TRP A 175 -7.19 10.90 -8.23
C TRP A 175 -7.92 10.33 -9.43
N HIS A 176 -9.26 10.35 -9.44
CA HIS A 176 -10.06 9.93 -10.58
C HIS A 176 -9.74 10.73 -11.85
N GLY A 177 -9.55 12.06 -11.74
CA GLY A 177 -9.10 12.89 -12.86
C GLY A 177 -7.76 12.44 -13.43
N CYS A 178 -6.79 12.11 -12.58
CA CYS A 178 -5.50 11.58 -13.01
C CYS A 178 -5.63 10.21 -13.69
N GLU A 179 -6.52 9.34 -13.19
CA GLU A 179 -6.84 8.03 -13.80
C GLU A 179 -7.50 8.19 -15.17
N LEU A 180 -8.48 9.09 -15.31
CA LEU A 180 -9.15 9.40 -16.59
C LEU A 180 -8.21 10.03 -17.60
N ALA A 181 -7.23 10.82 -17.15
CA ALA A 181 -6.21 11.39 -18.03
C ALA A 181 -5.04 10.42 -18.26
N ASP A 182 -5.05 9.22 -17.66
CA ASP A 182 -3.97 8.24 -17.75
C ASP A 182 -2.59 8.78 -17.38
N VAL A 183 -2.49 9.64 -16.36
CA VAL A 183 -1.23 10.32 -16.02
C VAL A 183 -0.15 9.30 -15.65
N GLN A 184 0.95 9.30 -16.41
CA GLN A 184 2.13 8.44 -16.26
C GLN A 184 3.35 9.21 -15.73
N PRO A 185 4.33 8.49 -15.15
CA PRO A 185 5.63 9.08 -14.84
C PRO A 185 6.30 9.69 -16.08
N GLY A 186 6.77 10.92 -15.96
CA GLY A 186 7.42 11.68 -17.03
C GLY A 186 6.49 12.58 -17.84
N ASP A 187 5.17 12.48 -17.68
CA ASP A 187 4.20 13.26 -18.46
C ASP A 187 4.26 14.76 -18.14
N ILE A 188 3.96 15.57 -19.16
CA ILE A 188 3.65 16.99 -19.05
C ILE A 188 2.14 17.14 -19.01
N VAL A 189 1.61 17.57 -17.85
CA VAL A 189 0.18 17.61 -17.58
C VAL A 189 -0.32 19.06 -17.58
N GLY A 190 -1.48 19.34 -18.16
CA GLY A 190 -2.19 20.61 -17.98
C GLY A 190 -3.49 20.43 -17.21
N VAL A 191 -3.77 21.31 -16.25
CA VAL A 191 -5.00 21.26 -15.44
C VAL A 191 -5.74 22.59 -15.57
N TRP A 192 -6.94 22.55 -16.13
CA TRP A 192 -7.84 23.71 -16.25
C TRP A 192 -8.74 23.78 -15.03
N GLY A 193 -8.55 24.83 -14.23
CA GLY A 193 -9.18 25.02 -12.93
C GLY A 193 -8.19 24.78 -11.80
N CYS A 194 -8.01 25.79 -10.95
CA CYS A 194 -7.22 25.80 -9.73
C CYS A 194 -8.12 25.94 -8.49
N GLY A 195 -9.35 25.46 -8.56
CA GLY A 195 -10.17 25.23 -7.37
C GLY A 195 -9.65 24.06 -6.53
N PRO A 196 -10.30 23.74 -5.40
CA PRO A 196 -9.96 22.61 -4.52
C PRO A 196 -9.60 21.30 -5.24
N VAL A 197 -10.47 20.84 -6.15
CA VAL A 197 -10.26 19.61 -6.92
C VAL A 197 -9.09 19.76 -7.90
N GLY A 198 -9.05 20.85 -8.67
CA GLY A 198 -7.99 21.08 -9.66
C GLY A 198 -6.60 21.20 -9.04
N LEU A 199 -6.44 21.93 -7.93
CA LEU A 199 -5.18 21.98 -7.17
C LEU A 199 -4.80 20.60 -6.63
N SER A 200 -5.78 19.80 -6.19
CA SER A 200 -5.54 18.42 -5.76
C SER A 200 -5.11 17.53 -6.94
N VAL A 201 -5.68 17.71 -8.15
CA VAL A 201 -5.25 17.01 -9.37
C VAL A 201 -3.79 17.34 -9.67
N GLN A 202 -3.42 18.62 -9.63
CA GLN A 202 -2.04 19.07 -9.90
C GLN A 202 -1.04 18.39 -8.96
N ARG A 203 -1.32 18.41 -7.66
CA ARG A 203 -0.46 17.78 -6.65
C ARG A 203 -0.39 16.26 -6.80
N LEU A 204 -1.51 15.60 -7.09
CA LEU A 204 -1.55 14.14 -7.29
C LEU A 204 -0.93 13.72 -8.62
N ALA A 205 -0.97 14.56 -9.65
CA ALA A 205 -0.23 14.33 -10.90
C ALA A 205 1.28 14.33 -10.65
N VAL A 206 1.80 15.27 -9.85
CA VAL A 206 3.21 15.26 -9.42
C VAL A 206 3.52 14.02 -8.58
N LEU A 207 2.64 13.64 -7.65
CA LEU A 207 2.80 12.42 -6.85
C LEU A 207 2.81 11.14 -7.71
N ARG A 208 2.13 11.15 -8.86
CA ARG A 208 2.16 10.08 -9.88
C ARG A 208 3.37 10.14 -10.82
N GLY A 209 4.27 11.12 -10.63
CA GLY A 209 5.51 11.24 -11.38
C GLY A 209 5.44 12.16 -12.59
N ALA A 210 4.41 12.99 -12.74
CA ALA A 210 4.39 14.01 -13.80
C ALA A 210 5.64 14.91 -13.71
N LYS A 211 6.29 15.12 -14.86
CA LYS A 211 7.52 15.91 -14.97
C LYS A 211 7.26 17.41 -14.82
N LYS A 212 6.13 17.87 -15.35
CA LYS A 212 5.68 19.27 -15.29
C LYS A 212 4.17 19.30 -15.23
N VAL A 213 3.64 20.29 -14.50
CA VAL A 213 2.20 20.53 -14.44
C VAL A 213 1.92 22.01 -14.70
N TYR A 214 1.11 22.29 -15.72
CA TYR A 214 0.59 23.63 -16.03
C TYR A 214 -0.74 23.83 -15.31
N ALA A 215 -0.82 24.87 -14.48
CA ALA A 215 -1.99 25.24 -13.72
C ALA A 215 -2.70 26.42 -14.41
N VAL A 216 -3.88 26.18 -14.99
CA VAL A 216 -4.60 27.18 -15.78
C VAL A 216 -5.81 27.67 -14.99
N ASP A 217 -5.90 28.97 -14.71
CA ASP A 217 -7.05 29.61 -14.06
C ASP A 217 -7.11 31.11 -14.42
N LYS A 218 -8.22 31.76 -14.11
CA LYS A 218 -8.38 33.22 -14.18
C LYS A 218 -8.22 33.89 -12.81
N ASP A 219 -8.25 33.12 -11.72
CA ASP A 219 -8.10 33.61 -10.36
C ASP A 219 -6.61 33.65 -9.98
N ALA A 220 -6.06 34.86 -9.90
CA ALA A 220 -4.64 35.07 -9.59
C ALA A 220 -4.24 34.52 -8.21
N GLY A 221 -5.14 34.53 -7.22
CA GLY A 221 -4.85 33.98 -5.89
C GLY A 221 -4.70 32.46 -5.93
N ARG A 222 -5.55 31.78 -6.70
CA ARG A 222 -5.44 30.32 -6.90
C ARG A 222 -4.20 29.93 -7.71
N LEU A 223 -3.82 30.75 -8.70
CA LEU A 223 -2.57 30.56 -9.45
C LEU A 223 -1.34 30.70 -8.56
N GLN A 224 -1.33 31.65 -7.61
CA GLN A 224 -0.25 31.78 -6.63
C GLN A 224 -0.14 30.55 -5.72
N ILE A 225 -1.26 29.95 -5.33
CA ILE A 225 -1.26 28.68 -4.57
C ILE A 225 -0.65 27.55 -5.42
N ALA A 226 -1.06 27.43 -6.68
CA ALA A 226 -0.52 26.44 -7.61
C ALA A 226 1.01 26.61 -7.80
N GLU A 227 1.47 27.84 -7.99
CA GLU A 227 2.89 28.18 -8.08
C GLU A 227 3.64 27.81 -6.79
N GLY A 228 3.04 28.06 -5.62
CA GLY A 228 3.58 27.64 -4.31
C GLY A 228 3.71 26.12 -4.15
N PHE A 229 2.93 25.33 -4.91
CA PHE A 229 3.09 23.88 -5.00
C PHE A 229 4.07 23.43 -6.08
N GLY A 230 4.71 24.35 -6.80
CA GLY A 230 5.67 24.08 -7.87
C GLY A 230 5.06 23.89 -9.25
N MET A 231 3.79 24.27 -9.44
CA MET A 231 3.13 24.22 -10.76
C MET A 231 3.46 25.46 -11.59
N ILE A 232 3.30 25.38 -12.91
CA ILE A 232 3.54 26.49 -13.82
C ILE A 232 2.21 27.24 -14.03
N PRO A 233 2.03 28.44 -13.46
CA PRO A 233 0.77 29.18 -13.58
C PRO A 233 0.57 29.72 -14.99
N VAL A 234 -0.66 29.62 -15.49
CA VAL A 234 -1.11 30.19 -16.76
C VAL A 234 -2.38 31.01 -16.51
N ASP A 235 -2.24 32.33 -16.50
CA ASP A 235 -3.35 33.26 -16.31
C ASP A 235 -4.12 33.49 -17.61
N VAL A 236 -5.37 33.05 -17.62
CA VAL A 236 -6.29 33.19 -18.76
C VAL A 236 -6.59 34.66 -19.08
N ASN A 237 -6.55 35.56 -18.09
CA ASN A 237 -6.78 36.99 -18.34
C ASN A 237 -5.61 37.64 -19.08
N VAL A 238 -4.41 37.05 -18.99
CA VAL A 238 -3.20 37.51 -19.68
C VAL A 238 -3.07 36.85 -21.05
N HIS A 239 -3.44 35.56 -21.14
CA HIS A 239 -3.30 34.76 -22.36
C HIS A 239 -4.67 34.29 -22.86
N SER A 240 -5.25 35.04 -23.79
CA SER A 240 -6.58 34.73 -24.36
C SER A 240 -6.61 33.46 -25.22
N GLU A 241 -5.47 33.07 -25.80
CA GLU A 241 -5.32 31.82 -26.57
C GLU A 241 -4.41 30.84 -25.81
N VAL A 242 -4.93 30.32 -24.68
CA VAL A 242 -4.19 29.44 -23.76
C VAL A 242 -3.55 28.25 -24.47
N GLY A 243 -4.26 27.64 -25.43
CA GLY A 243 -3.74 26.51 -26.20
C GLY A 243 -2.48 26.86 -27.02
N ASP A 244 -2.45 28.03 -27.65
CA ASP A 244 -1.27 28.50 -28.39
C ASP A 244 -0.14 28.89 -27.44
N TYR A 245 -0.48 29.52 -26.31
CA TYR A 245 0.50 29.90 -25.31
C TYR A 245 1.25 28.68 -24.75
N ILE A 246 0.51 27.62 -24.38
CA ILE A 246 1.11 26.37 -23.91
C ILE A 246 1.94 25.71 -25.02
N LEU A 247 1.49 25.69 -26.28
CA LEU A 247 2.28 25.15 -27.39
C LEU A 247 3.56 25.96 -27.67
N GLY A 248 3.56 27.26 -27.38
CA GLY A 248 4.77 28.09 -27.43
C GLY A 248 5.84 27.66 -26.43
N MET A 249 5.43 27.14 -25.26
CA MET A 249 6.32 26.64 -24.21
C MET A 249 6.65 25.14 -24.38
N GLU A 250 5.67 24.36 -24.84
CA GLU A 250 5.76 22.93 -25.08
C GLU A 250 5.40 22.62 -26.55
N PRO A 251 6.34 22.76 -27.50
CA PRO A 251 6.07 22.59 -28.92
C PRO A 251 5.54 21.21 -29.33
N ARG A 252 5.76 20.20 -28.48
CA ARG A 252 5.23 18.84 -28.67
C ARG A 252 3.79 18.68 -28.16
N GLY A 253 3.30 19.62 -27.36
CA GLY A 253 2.01 19.57 -26.66
C GLY A 253 2.08 18.81 -25.33
N LEU A 254 1.00 18.93 -24.55
CA LEU A 254 0.82 18.25 -23.27
C LEU A 254 0.55 16.74 -23.48
N ASP A 255 1.18 15.88 -22.69
CA ASP A 255 0.93 14.43 -22.71
C ASP A 255 -0.51 14.13 -22.25
N CYS A 256 -0.90 14.79 -21.15
CA CYS A 256 -2.20 14.64 -20.53
C CYS A 256 -2.82 16.01 -20.20
N ALA A 257 -4.15 16.10 -20.18
CA ALA A 257 -4.81 17.28 -19.62
C ALA A 257 -6.10 16.92 -18.87
N VAL A 258 -6.40 17.69 -17.82
CA VAL A 258 -7.59 17.52 -16.97
C VAL A 258 -8.41 18.81 -16.96
N GLU A 259 -9.67 18.71 -17.37
CA GLU A 259 -10.70 19.74 -17.19
C GLU A 259 -11.26 19.58 -15.77
N ALA A 260 -11.02 20.54 -14.88
CA ALA A 260 -11.47 20.55 -13.49
C ALA A 260 -12.19 21.86 -13.13
N SER A 261 -12.74 22.56 -14.11
CA SER A 261 -13.44 23.85 -13.93
C SER A 261 -14.93 23.78 -14.25
N GLY A 262 -15.33 22.81 -15.07
CA GLY A 262 -16.72 22.48 -15.41
C GLY A 262 -17.33 23.37 -16.50
N PHE A 263 -18.57 23.02 -16.85
CA PHE A 263 -19.37 23.58 -17.95
C PHE A 263 -19.51 25.12 -17.97
N ARG A 264 -19.27 25.79 -16.85
CA ARG A 264 -19.43 27.25 -16.70
C ARG A 264 -18.28 28.08 -17.23
N SER A 265 -17.10 27.47 -17.43
CA SER A 265 -15.88 28.21 -17.72
C SER A 265 -15.82 28.63 -19.18
N THR A 266 -16.05 29.92 -19.42
CA THR A 266 -15.89 30.56 -20.72
C THR A 266 -14.73 31.55 -20.66
N GLN A 267 -13.82 31.44 -21.61
CA GLN A 267 -12.73 32.38 -21.88
C GLN A 267 -13.11 33.30 -23.04
N LYS A 268 -13.76 32.76 -24.07
CA LYS A 268 -14.21 33.48 -25.26
C LYS A 268 -15.60 34.08 -25.03
N PRO A 269 -15.79 35.38 -25.36
CA PRO A 269 -17.10 36.05 -25.24
C PRO A 269 -18.23 35.36 -26.00
N GLN A 270 -17.92 34.60 -27.05
CA GLN A 270 -18.92 33.85 -27.83
C GLN A 270 -19.70 32.85 -26.98
N HIS A 271 -19.01 32.07 -26.12
CA HIS A 271 -19.64 31.05 -25.29
C HIS A 271 -20.44 31.68 -24.17
N ALA A 272 -19.92 32.77 -23.58
CA ALA A 272 -20.67 33.57 -22.61
C ALA A 272 -21.98 34.12 -23.22
N ALA A 273 -21.94 34.63 -24.44
CA ALA A 273 -23.11 35.13 -25.14
C ALA A 273 -24.11 34.02 -25.45
N MET A 274 -23.65 32.86 -25.98
CA MET A 274 -24.52 31.72 -26.28
C MET A 274 -25.22 31.18 -25.03
N ARG A 275 -24.51 31.08 -23.91
CA ARG A 275 -25.11 30.68 -22.62
C ARG A 275 -26.15 31.67 -22.13
N ALA A 276 -25.88 32.97 -22.21
CA ALA A 276 -26.79 34.01 -21.76
C ALA A 276 -28.15 34.02 -22.49
N ILE A 277 -28.19 33.53 -23.74
CA ILE A 277 -29.41 33.42 -24.55
C ILE A 277 -29.94 31.98 -24.66
N GLY A 278 -29.35 31.03 -23.93
CA GLY A 278 -29.78 29.63 -23.90
C GLY A 278 -29.48 28.81 -25.16
N LEU A 279 -28.58 29.27 -26.03
CA LEU A 279 -28.13 28.48 -27.19
C LEU A 279 -27.07 27.44 -26.81
N GLU A 280 -26.37 27.64 -25.71
CA GLU A 280 -25.38 26.72 -25.14
C GLU A 280 -25.70 26.50 -23.66
N HIS A 281 -25.64 25.25 -23.20
CA HIS A 281 -25.79 24.94 -21.77
C HIS A 281 -24.42 24.65 -21.16
N ASP A 282 -23.66 23.79 -21.83
CA ASP A 282 -22.31 23.42 -21.46
C ASP A 282 -21.31 24.05 -22.42
N SER A 283 -20.28 24.73 -21.91
CA SER A 283 -19.27 25.33 -22.78
C SER A 283 -18.13 24.36 -23.11
N SER A 284 -17.77 24.27 -24.39
CA SER A 284 -16.61 23.51 -24.88
C SER A 284 -15.30 24.29 -24.81
N ASP A 285 -15.29 25.51 -24.30
CA ASP A 285 -14.16 26.43 -24.49
C ASP A 285 -12.86 25.94 -23.85
N THR A 286 -12.91 25.53 -22.57
CA THR A 286 -11.76 24.94 -21.86
C THR A 286 -11.31 23.64 -22.52
N VAL A 287 -12.27 22.79 -22.91
CA VAL A 287 -12.01 21.52 -23.61
C VAL A 287 -11.36 21.77 -24.97
N SER A 288 -11.73 22.84 -25.66
CA SER A 288 -11.15 23.24 -26.94
C SER A 288 -9.71 23.69 -26.79
N ALA A 289 -9.41 24.47 -25.74
CA ALA A 289 -8.04 24.86 -25.39
C ALA A 289 -7.20 23.63 -25.04
N MET A 290 -7.74 22.67 -24.27
CA MET A 290 -7.07 21.40 -23.95
C MET A 290 -6.79 20.56 -25.19
N ILE A 291 -7.79 20.35 -26.05
CA ILE A 291 -7.65 19.61 -27.31
C ILE A 291 -6.58 20.24 -28.18
N LYS A 292 -6.50 21.58 -28.23
CA LYS A 292 -5.46 22.30 -28.96
C LYS A 292 -4.06 22.08 -28.34
N ALA A 293 -3.93 22.25 -27.03
CA ALA A 293 -2.67 22.16 -26.29
C ALA A 293 -2.07 20.74 -26.21
N ALA A 294 -2.88 19.70 -26.34
CA ALA A 294 -2.42 18.31 -26.21
C ALA A 294 -1.45 17.88 -27.31
N ARG A 295 -0.57 16.92 -27.05
CA ARG A 295 0.21 16.25 -28.09
C ARG A 295 -0.67 15.31 -28.92
N LYS A 296 -0.16 14.84 -30.05
CA LYS A 296 -0.79 13.73 -30.80
C LYS A 296 -0.85 12.48 -29.93
N GLY A 297 -1.97 11.77 -29.94
CA GLY A 297 -2.19 10.59 -29.10
C GLY A 297 -2.23 10.89 -27.60
N GLY A 298 -2.52 12.14 -27.21
CA GLY A 298 -2.63 12.54 -25.80
C GLY A 298 -3.94 12.13 -25.15
N HIS A 299 -3.96 12.15 -23.82
CA HIS A 299 -5.08 11.70 -22.99
C HIS A 299 -5.73 12.86 -22.23
N LEU A 300 -7.04 13.01 -22.37
CA LEU A 300 -7.81 14.12 -21.81
C LEU A 300 -8.85 13.58 -20.82
N ALA A 301 -8.99 14.24 -19.67
CA ALA A 301 -10.04 13.97 -18.69
C ALA A 301 -11.03 15.13 -18.59
N LEU A 302 -12.32 14.80 -18.60
CA LEU A 302 -13.41 15.67 -18.18
C LEU A 302 -13.80 15.29 -16.76
N LEU A 303 -13.24 16.02 -15.77
CA LEU A 303 -13.53 15.82 -14.36
C LEU A 303 -14.53 16.86 -13.83
N GLY A 304 -14.49 18.10 -14.35
CA GLY A 304 -15.51 19.10 -14.07
C GLY A 304 -16.89 18.64 -14.53
N ASP A 305 -17.93 19.19 -13.91
CA ASP A 305 -19.30 18.79 -14.23
C ASP A 305 -19.72 19.28 -15.63
N PHE A 306 -20.34 18.38 -16.40
CA PHE A 306 -20.98 18.62 -17.71
C PHE A 306 -22.26 17.77 -17.77
N PHE A 307 -23.39 18.37 -18.13
CA PHE A 307 -24.72 17.74 -18.04
C PHE A 307 -25.49 17.69 -19.36
N TYR A 308 -25.16 18.55 -20.30
CA TYR A 308 -25.98 18.82 -21.47
C TYR A 308 -25.14 18.83 -22.74
N LYS A 309 -25.55 19.65 -23.71
CA LYS A 309 -24.91 19.75 -25.01
C LYS A 309 -24.09 21.04 -25.06
N THR A 310 -23.02 20.97 -25.84
CA THR A 310 -22.15 22.10 -26.15
C THR A 310 -22.19 22.41 -27.64
N ASN A 311 -21.96 23.67 -27.99
CA ASN A 311 -21.71 24.10 -29.36
C ASN A 311 -20.20 24.16 -29.62
N ASP A 312 -19.84 24.26 -30.91
CA ASP A 312 -18.47 24.50 -31.40
C ASP A 312 -17.41 23.49 -30.88
N PHE A 313 -17.82 22.27 -30.55
CA PHE A 313 -16.90 21.24 -30.07
C PHE A 313 -15.92 20.84 -31.19
N PRO A 314 -14.59 20.86 -30.94
CA PRO A 314 -13.58 20.69 -31.98
C PRO A 314 -13.35 19.21 -32.31
N ILE A 315 -14.37 18.56 -32.87
CA ILE A 315 -14.37 17.14 -33.23
C ILE A 315 -13.29 16.79 -34.26
N GLY A 316 -13.00 17.71 -35.19
CA GLY A 316 -11.95 17.53 -36.20
C GLY A 316 -10.56 17.37 -35.56
N PRO A 317 -10.06 18.39 -34.82
CA PRO A 317 -8.80 18.28 -34.10
C PRO A 317 -8.73 17.11 -33.12
N LEU A 318 -9.83 16.75 -32.46
CA LEU A 318 -9.90 15.56 -31.59
C LEU A 318 -9.54 14.28 -32.38
N MET A 319 -10.21 14.08 -33.52
CA MET A 319 -10.04 12.89 -34.38
C MET A 319 -8.66 12.88 -35.05
N GLU A 320 -8.27 13.97 -35.71
CA GLU A 320 -7.04 14.06 -36.51
C GLU A 320 -5.76 13.94 -35.66
N LYS A 321 -5.82 14.33 -34.37
CA LYS A 321 -4.71 14.17 -33.44
C LYS A 321 -4.71 12.80 -32.75
N GLY A 322 -5.71 11.96 -32.98
CA GLY A 322 -5.86 10.65 -32.33
C GLY A 322 -5.98 10.74 -30.81
N LEU A 323 -6.66 11.77 -30.30
CA LEU A 323 -6.77 12.00 -28.86
C LEU A 323 -7.78 11.05 -28.23
N THR A 324 -7.52 10.68 -26.97
CA THR A 324 -8.51 10.01 -26.12
C THR A 324 -9.09 11.03 -25.16
N ILE A 325 -10.42 11.10 -25.05
CA ILE A 325 -11.10 11.89 -24.03
C ILE A 325 -11.99 10.97 -23.19
N ARG A 326 -11.83 11.02 -21.87
CA ARG A 326 -12.63 10.24 -20.91
C ARG A 326 -13.27 11.19 -19.91
N GLY A 327 -14.53 10.97 -19.57
CA GLY A 327 -15.25 11.72 -18.55
C GLY A 327 -16.01 10.76 -17.64
N GLY A 328 -16.34 11.23 -16.45
CA GLY A 328 -17.13 10.42 -15.52
C GLY A 328 -17.15 11.00 -14.11
N GLN A 329 -18.20 10.65 -13.38
CA GLN A 329 -18.29 10.91 -11.94
C GLN A 329 -17.31 10.01 -11.18
N VAL A 330 -16.81 10.52 -10.05
CA VAL A 330 -15.77 9.88 -9.25
C VAL A 330 -16.15 8.48 -8.76
N ASN A 331 -15.24 7.51 -8.88
CA ASN A 331 -15.40 6.17 -8.30
C ASN A 331 -14.80 6.11 -6.88
N SER A 332 -15.32 6.88 -5.93
CA SER A 332 -14.69 7.09 -4.61
C SER A 332 -14.35 5.78 -3.88
N GLN A 333 -15.26 4.80 -3.95
CA GLN A 333 -15.11 3.45 -3.39
C GLN A 333 -13.88 2.71 -3.92
N LYS A 334 -13.49 2.95 -5.18
CA LYS A 334 -12.31 2.33 -5.81
C LYS A 334 -11.01 2.89 -5.23
N TYR A 335 -10.98 4.18 -4.91
CA TYR A 335 -9.74 4.90 -4.63
C TYR A 335 -9.47 5.13 -3.15
N HIS A 336 -10.51 5.14 -2.30
CA HIS A 336 -10.33 5.46 -0.88
C HIS A 336 -9.32 4.57 -0.15
N PRO A 337 -9.11 3.26 -0.43
CA PRO A 337 -8.13 2.48 0.33
C PRO A 337 -6.72 3.00 0.10
N LEU A 338 -6.32 3.14 -1.17
CA LEU A 338 -5.02 3.70 -1.55
C LEU A 338 -4.82 5.12 -1.02
N LEU A 339 -5.84 5.97 -1.15
CA LEU A 339 -5.72 7.37 -0.76
C LEU A 339 -5.69 7.54 0.76
N LEU A 340 -6.46 6.73 1.52
CA LEU A 340 -6.37 6.70 2.98
C LEU A 340 -4.97 6.29 3.43
N ASP A 341 -4.35 5.32 2.76
CA ASP A 341 -2.97 4.92 3.05
C ASP A 341 -1.97 6.03 2.76
N LEU A 342 -2.09 6.73 1.61
CA LEU A 342 -1.23 7.87 1.28
C LEU A 342 -1.34 9.01 2.31
N VAL A 343 -2.56 9.26 2.82
CA VAL A 343 -2.81 10.27 3.85
C VAL A 343 -2.24 9.85 5.20
N THR A 344 -2.44 8.60 5.58
CA THR A 344 -1.94 8.03 6.85
C THR A 344 -0.42 8.00 6.89
N GLN A 345 0.23 7.69 5.76
CA GLN A 345 1.69 7.70 5.61
C GLN A 345 2.29 9.11 5.49
N GLY A 346 1.47 10.16 5.47
CA GLY A 346 1.94 11.55 5.31
C GLY A 346 2.47 11.88 3.90
N LYS A 347 2.27 10.99 2.91
CA LYS A 347 2.69 11.21 1.51
C LYS A 347 1.81 12.24 0.80
N TYR A 348 0.55 12.33 1.20
CA TYR A 348 -0.37 13.35 0.73
C TYR A 348 -1.16 13.89 1.91
N ASP A 349 -0.99 15.16 2.23
CA ASP A 349 -1.88 15.84 3.17
C ASP A 349 -2.99 16.53 2.36
N PRO A 350 -4.29 16.23 2.58
CA PRO A 350 -5.41 16.91 1.93
C PRO A 350 -5.97 18.07 2.77
N SER A 351 -5.50 18.29 4.01
CA SER A 351 -6.05 19.32 4.91
C SER A 351 -5.83 20.75 4.44
N TRP A 352 -4.80 21.00 3.60
CA TRP A 352 -4.50 22.30 2.98
C TRP A 352 -5.67 22.89 2.20
N VAL A 353 -6.62 22.07 1.75
CA VAL A 353 -7.78 22.54 0.99
C VAL A 353 -8.73 23.38 1.86
N PHE A 354 -8.67 23.20 3.18
CA PHE A 354 -9.55 23.87 4.14
C PHE A 354 -8.84 25.07 4.77
N THR A 355 -9.12 26.24 4.21
CA THR A 355 -8.48 27.51 4.58
C THR A 355 -9.30 28.33 5.59
N TYR A 356 -10.55 27.94 5.83
CA TYR A 356 -11.46 28.58 6.77
C TYR A 356 -12.28 27.53 7.54
N GLU A 357 -12.58 27.80 8.80
CA GLU A 357 -13.48 27.01 9.63
C GLU A 357 -14.51 27.98 10.24
N ASP A 358 -15.77 27.53 10.33
CA ASP A 358 -16.85 28.33 10.93
C ASP A 358 -17.83 27.40 11.64
N GLU A 359 -18.82 27.91 12.37
CA GLU A 359 -19.89 27.10 12.95
C GLU A 359 -20.96 26.76 11.89
N PHE A 360 -21.58 25.57 11.96
CA PHE A 360 -22.64 25.20 11.01
C PHE A 360 -23.83 26.16 10.97
N GLU A 361 -24.09 26.87 12.07
CA GLU A 361 -25.04 27.98 12.13
C GLU A 361 -24.80 29.05 11.06
N ASN A 362 -23.54 29.25 10.65
CA ASN A 362 -23.12 30.27 9.68
C ASN A 362 -23.13 29.76 8.23
N ILE A 363 -23.55 28.52 7.97
CA ILE A 363 -23.47 27.90 6.63
C ILE A 363 -24.15 28.74 5.53
N VAL A 364 -25.23 29.46 5.84
CA VAL A 364 -25.91 30.35 4.89
C VAL A 364 -24.99 31.47 4.40
N GLU A 365 -24.18 32.03 5.30
CA GLU A 365 -23.20 33.06 4.96
C GLU A 365 -21.97 32.46 4.27
N ASP A 366 -21.55 31.27 4.68
CA ASP A 366 -20.44 30.57 4.02
C ASP A 366 -20.72 30.28 2.55
N TYR A 367 -21.95 29.89 2.19
CA TYR A 367 -22.35 29.75 0.79
C TYR A 367 -22.19 31.05 0.00
N ARG A 368 -22.55 32.20 0.59
CA ARG A 368 -22.39 33.52 -0.05
C ARG A 368 -20.91 33.85 -0.27
N ARG A 369 -20.09 33.68 0.77
CA ARG A 369 -18.65 33.95 0.71
C ARG A 369 -17.97 33.04 -0.28
N PHE A 370 -18.32 31.76 -0.30
CA PHE A 370 -17.73 30.78 -1.20
C PHE A 370 -18.08 31.07 -2.67
N SER A 371 -19.35 31.37 -2.97
CA SER A 371 -19.78 31.77 -4.33
C SER A 371 -19.05 33.04 -4.81
N ARG A 372 -18.74 33.98 -3.91
CA ARG A 372 -18.03 35.23 -4.22
C ARG A 372 -16.50 35.16 -4.17
N HIS A 373 -15.93 33.98 -3.85
CA HIS A 373 -14.49 33.82 -3.59
C HIS A 373 -13.97 34.71 -2.43
N GLU A 374 -14.81 34.99 -1.43
CA GLU A 374 -14.50 35.81 -0.25
C GLU A 374 -14.11 34.97 0.98
N ILE A 375 -13.98 33.65 0.83
CA ILE A 375 -13.52 32.76 1.91
C ILE A 375 -12.07 33.10 2.25
N PRO A 376 -11.71 33.29 3.53
CA PRO A 376 -10.30 33.46 3.93
C PRO A 376 -9.41 32.33 3.40
N GLY A 377 -8.35 32.70 2.68
CA GLY A 377 -7.44 31.77 2.00
C GLY A 377 -7.98 31.14 0.70
N GLY A 378 -9.24 31.41 0.32
CA GLY A 378 -9.75 31.25 -1.04
C GLY A 378 -10.14 29.85 -1.51
N LEU A 379 -10.09 28.81 -0.65
CA LEU A 379 -10.30 27.42 -1.04
C LEU A 379 -11.59 26.79 -0.49
N LYS A 380 -11.64 26.39 0.80
CA LYS A 380 -12.83 25.78 1.42
C LYS A 380 -13.06 26.19 2.87
N SER A 381 -14.35 26.18 3.25
CA SER A 381 -14.84 26.25 4.63
C SER A 381 -15.24 24.86 5.16
N THR A 382 -15.03 24.63 6.46
CA THR A 382 -15.54 23.44 7.17
C THR A 382 -16.37 23.83 8.39
N PRO A 383 -17.69 23.65 8.36
CA PRO A 383 -18.51 23.74 9.55
C PRO A 383 -18.60 22.41 10.36
N PRO A 384 -18.37 22.41 11.69
CA PRO A 384 -18.81 21.36 12.60
C PRO A 384 -20.31 21.56 12.94
N PRO A 385 -21.08 20.50 13.25
CA PRO A 385 -22.50 20.58 13.52
C PRO A 385 -22.82 21.34 14.82
N PRO A 386 -24.08 21.77 14.99
CA PRO A 386 -24.59 22.33 16.23
C PRO A 386 -24.43 21.36 17.42
N GLY A 387 -23.68 21.76 18.45
CA GLY A 387 -23.64 21.03 19.73
C GLY A 387 -22.53 19.97 19.89
N GLY A 388 -21.52 19.94 19.02
CA GLY A 388 -20.31 19.13 19.21
C GLY A 388 -19.48 19.60 20.42
N ILE A 389 -19.11 18.67 21.31
CA ILE A 389 -18.27 18.95 22.48
C ILE A 389 -16.86 19.32 22.00
N TYR A 390 -16.46 20.57 22.20
CA TYR A 390 -15.06 21.00 22.13
C TYR A 390 -14.25 20.31 23.23
N SER A 391 -13.13 19.67 22.88
CA SER A 391 -12.03 19.45 23.82
C SER A 391 -11.14 20.70 23.81
N PRO A 392 -10.98 21.44 24.92
CA PRO A 392 -10.32 22.74 24.93
C PRO A 392 -8.81 22.62 25.12
N SER A 393 -8.02 22.92 24.09
CA SER A 393 -6.63 23.45 24.14
C SER A 393 -6.15 23.55 22.67
N ILE A 394 -5.73 24.67 22.06
CA ILE A 394 -5.14 25.93 22.48
C ILE A 394 -5.66 27.03 21.53
N LEU A 395 -6.42 27.98 22.06
CA LEU A 395 -6.60 29.30 21.44
C LEU A 395 -5.42 30.16 21.90
N MET A 396 -4.46 30.44 21.02
CA MET A 396 -3.60 31.62 21.19
C MET A 396 -4.16 32.76 20.37
N SER A 397 -4.54 33.80 21.10
CA SER A 397 -5.20 35.01 20.67
C SER A 397 -4.32 35.86 19.75
N SER A 398 -4.91 36.23 18.62
CA SER A 398 -4.39 37.20 17.67
C SER A 398 -4.97 38.59 17.98
N HIS A 399 -4.36 39.36 18.90
CA HIS A 399 -4.59 40.81 18.98
C HIS A 399 -3.32 41.53 19.43
N LEU A 400 -2.67 42.21 18.48
CA LEU A 400 -2.12 43.57 18.58
C LEU A 400 -1.16 43.81 17.40
N ILE A 401 -1.67 44.33 16.28
CA ILE A 401 -0.84 45.08 15.33
C ILE A 401 -1.60 46.37 14.98
N SER A 402 -1.10 47.48 15.49
CA SER A 402 -1.44 48.83 15.05
C SER A 402 -0.17 49.67 15.01
N SER A 403 0.01 50.33 13.86
CA SER A 403 0.78 51.56 13.59
C SER A 403 2.32 51.57 13.64
N HIS A 404 2.89 51.56 12.41
CA HIS A 404 3.93 52.47 11.86
C HIS A 404 5.45 52.33 12.19
N PRO A 405 6.34 52.81 11.28
CA PRO A 405 7.60 52.12 10.91
C PRO A 405 8.89 52.86 11.31
N HIS A 406 10.00 52.13 11.55
CA HIS A 406 11.40 52.52 11.26
C HIS A 406 12.43 51.42 11.72
N PRO A 407 13.73 51.46 11.35
CA PRO A 407 14.41 50.30 10.75
C PRO A 407 15.74 49.92 11.42
N GLU A 408 15.90 48.70 11.93
CA GLU A 408 17.25 48.19 12.22
C GLU A 408 17.33 46.68 11.90
N HIS A 409 17.60 46.40 10.61
CA HIS A 409 18.21 45.15 10.18
C HIS A 409 19.70 45.22 10.49
N HIS A 410 20.20 44.36 11.38
CA HIS A 410 21.54 43.71 11.32
C HIS A 410 21.96 43.06 12.66
N HIS A 411 21.10 42.35 13.38
CA HIS A 411 21.57 41.49 14.49
C HIS A 411 20.79 40.17 14.72
N ILE A 412 19.79 39.85 13.88
CA ILE A 412 18.90 38.69 14.07
C ILE A 412 19.37 37.42 13.32
N THR A 413 20.38 37.51 12.45
CA THR A 413 20.85 36.37 11.64
C THR A 413 21.79 35.40 12.37
N ALA A 414 22.37 35.78 13.51
CA ALA A 414 23.29 34.90 14.27
C ALA A 414 22.60 34.05 15.35
N GLN A 415 21.51 34.54 15.96
CA GLN A 415 20.76 33.79 16.98
C GLN A 415 19.75 32.80 16.37
N LEU A 416 19.25 33.04 15.16
CA LEU A 416 18.38 32.10 14.45
C LEU A 416 19.14 30.86 13.95
N SER A 417 20.44 30.96 13.65
CA SER A 417 21.27 29.80 13.27
C SER A 417 21.49 28.83 14.44
N LEU A 418 21.64 29.36 15.66
CA LEU A 418 21.80 28.54 16.87
C LEU A 418 20.46 27.92 17.31
N LEU A 419 19.35 28.66 17.15
CA LEU A 419 18.00 28.13 17.40
C LEU A 419 17.58 27.10 16.33
N TYR A 420 17.99 27.28 15.07
CA TYR A 420 17.75 26.29 14.00
C TYR A 420 18.61 25.02 14.21
N GLN A 421 19.83 25.12 14.75
CA GLN A 421 20.62 23.95 15.15
C GLN A 421 20.06 23.25 16.40
N LEU A 422 19.45 23.98 17.34
CA LEU A 422 18.80 23.41 18.54
C LEU A 422 17.40 22.83 18.25
N ILE A 423 16.65 23.39 17.29
CA ILE A 423 15.33 22.89 16.85
C ILE A 423 15.48 21.70 15.89
N THR A 424 16.57 21.63 15.09
CA THR A 424 16.86 20.44 14.27
C THR A 424 17.43 19.27 15.07
N HIS A 425 18.02 19.50 16.26
CA HIS A 425 18.51 18.45 17.17
C HIS A 425 17.51 18.04 18.26
N SER A 426 16.30 18.60 18.30
CA SER A 426 15.22 18.20 19.21
C SER A 426 13.97 17.71 18.47
N ARG A 427 14.14 17.15 17.27
CA ARG A 427 13.18 16.16 16.76
C ARG A 427 13.41 14.88 17.55
N TYR A 428 12.37 14.38 18.20
CA TYR A 428 12.30 13.07 18.86
C TYR A 428 13.47 12.15 18.47
N THR A 429 14.41 11.93 19.38
CA THR A 429 15.19 10.69 19.34
C THR A 429 14.19 9.57 19.62
N MET A 430 13.47 9.12 18.59
CA MET A 430 12.80 7.83 18.64
C MET A 430 13.93 6.83 18.88
N SER A 431 13.92 6.17 20.04
CA SER A 431 14.90 5.16 20.37
C SER A 431 14.85 4.08 19.28
N PHE A 432 15.96 3.84 18.59
CA PHE A 432 16.05 2.72 17.67
C PHE A 432 16.24 1.42 18.48
N PRO A 433 15.55 0.32 18.14
CA PRO A 433 14.57 0.21 17.05
C PRO A 433 13.20 0.81 17.42
N PRO A 434 12.43 1.32 16.44
CA PRO A 434 11.08 1.80 16.66
C PRO A 434 10.17 0.69 17.24
N PRO A 435 9.07 1.06 17.94
CA PRO A 435 8.06 0.10 18.35
C PRO A 435 7.42 -0.58 17.12
N PRO A 436 6.87 -1.81 17.29
CA PRO A 436 6.10 -2.45 16.23
C PRO A 436 4.91 -1.58 15.77
N VAL A 437 4.58 -1.62 14.47
CA VAL A 437 3.40 -0.92 13.94
C VAL A 437 2.11 -1.44 14.59
N ASP A 438 1.14 -0.55 14.82
CA ASP A 438 -0.19 -0.88 15.35
C ASP A 438 -1.22 -1.23 14.26
N THR A 439 -0.86 -0.98 12.99
CA THR A 439 -1.66 -1.32 11.80
C THR A 439 -1.74 -2.82 11.52
N ILE A 440 -0.92 -3.64 12.19
CA ILE A 440 -0.93 -5.10 12.06
C ILE A 440 -1.54 -5.73 13.31
N ASP A 441 -2.61 -6.53 13.12
CA ASP A 441 -3.04 -7.48 14.13
C ASP A 441 -1.99 -8.59 14.29
N TRP A 442 -1.09 -8.40 15.26
CA TRP A 442 -0.01 -9.33 15.57
C TRP A 442 -0.49 -10.66 16.17
N SER A 443 -1.75 -10.75 16.59
CA SER A 443 -2.33 -12.01 17.08
C SER A 443 -2.73 -12.96 15.95
N ASN A 444 -2.84 -12.45 14.71
CA ASN A 444 -3.32 -13.20 13.54
C ASN A 444 -2.47 -12.92 12.28
N VAL A 445 -1.13 -12.93 12.41
CA VAL A 445 -0.23 -12.58 11.29
C VAL A 445 -0.29 -13.61 10.16
N GLY A 446 -0.35 -14.90 10.50
CA GLY A 446 -0.26 -16.01 9.54
C GLY A 446 1.02 -16.01 8.70
N PHE A 447 1.05 -16.76 7.60
CA PHE A 447 2.16 -16.75 6.62
C PHE A 447 1.68 -16.13 5.30
N LYS A 448 1.13 -14.92 5.36
CA LYS A 448 0.63 -14.17 4.19
C LYS A 448 1.65 -13.10 3.80
N VAL A 449 1.83 -12.87 2.50
CA VAL A 449 2.64 -11.76 1.98
C VAL A 449 1.98 -10.44 2.40
N ARG A 450 2.78 -9.49 2.90
CA ARG A 450 2.36 -8.16 3.31
C ARG A 450 3.40 -7.15 2.85
N ASP A 451 2.95 -5.97 2.48
CA ASP A 451 3.84 -4.88 2.12
C ASP A 451 4.56 -4.35 3.36
N VAL A 452 5.84 -4.04 3.16
CA VAL A 452 6.75 -3.40 4.12
C VAL A 452 7.37 -2.19 3.42
N ASN A 453 8.30 -1.45 4.06
CA ASN A 453 8.86 -0.24 3.46
C ASN A 453 9.59 -0.48 2.14
N GLY A 454 10.18 -1.67 1.96
CA GLY A 454 10.93 -2.04 0.75
C GLY A 454 11.95 -3.14 1.00
N HIS A 455 12.85 -3.33 0.04
CA HIS A 455 13.95 -4.30 0.09
C HIS A 455 15.31 -3.64 -0.10
N VAL A 456 16.36 -4.41 0.19
CA VAL A 456 17.74 -4.00 -0.10
C VAL A 456 18.28 -4.82 -1.26
N GLU A 457 18.90 -4.19 -2.24
CA GLU A 457 19.51 -4.87 -3.39
C GLU A 457 20.95 -4.42 -3.66
N CYS A 458 21.69 -5.31 -4.32
CA CYS A 458 23.03 -5.10 -4.86
C CYS A 458 23.08 -5.73 -6.25
N HIS A 459 23.86 -5.13 -7.14
CA HIS A 459 24.05 -5.64 -8.49
C HIS A 459 25.52 -6.01 -8.72
N PHE A 460 25.72 -7.01 -9.56
CA PHE A 460 27.02 -7.40 -10.08
C PHE A 460 26.93 -7.35 -11.60
N SER A 461 27.96 -6.84 -12.27
CA SER A 461 28.10 -6.94 -13.72
C SER A 461 29.55 -7.23 -14.10
N HIS A 462 29.73 -8.16 -15.04
CA HIS A 462 31.04 -8.45 -15.62
C HIS A 462 31.57 -7.26 -16.42
N SER A 463 30.72 -6.61 -17.22
CA SER A 463 31.07 -5.45 -18.02
C SER A 463 31.50 -4.22 -17.19
N THR A 464 31.06 -4.10 -15.94
CA THR A 464 31.46 -3.02 -15.01
C THR A 464 32.63 -3.40 -14.07
N GLY A 465 33.37 -4.45 -14.40
CA GLY A 465 34.59 -4.84 -13.68
C GLY A 465 34.40 -5.95 -12.65
N GLY A 466 33.26 -6.64 -12.66
CA GLY A 466 33.05 -7.88 -11.91
C GLY A 466 33.05 -7.70 -10.40
N LYS A 467 32.37 -6.65 -9.90
CA LYS A 467 32.24 -6.37 -8.47
C LYS A 467 30.78 -6.14 -8.10
N TRP A 468 30.45 -6.48 -6.85
CA TRP A 468 29.16 -6.14 -6.25
C TRP A 468 29.10 -4.65 -5.93
N SER A 469 27.97 -4.02 -6.25
CA SER A 469 27.67 -2.64 -5.87
C SER A 469 27.47 -2.51 -4.36
N SER A 470 27.47 -1.27 -3.87
CA SER A 470 26.98 -0.99 -2.51
C SER A 470 25.50 -1.35 -2.39
N PRO A 471 25.02 -1.70 -1.18
CA PRO A 471 23.60 -1.89 -0.91
C PRO A 471 22.80 -0.64 -1.25
N LYS A 472 21.65 -0.82 -1.89
CA LYS A 472 20.66 0.22 -2.15
C LYS A 472 19.30 -0.21 -1.61
N PHE A 473 18.54 0.72 -1.06
CA PHE A 473 17.15 0.48 -0.68
C PHE A 473 16.21 0.79 -1.84
N VAL A 474 15.22 -0.08 -2.04
CA VAL A 474 14.18 0.08 -3.06
C VAL A 474 12.83 -0.12 -2.40
N SER A 475 11.97 0.90 -2.51
CA SER A 475 10.63 0.89 -1.90
C SER A 475 9.59 0.09 -2.71
N SER A 476 9.87 -0.16 -3.99
CA SER A 476 9.00 -0.97 -4.84
C SER A 476 9.03 -2.43 -4.38
N PRO A 477 7.87 -3.09 -4.21
CA PRO A 477 7.83 -4.53 -3.96
C PRO A 477 8.16 -5.36 -5.21
N PHE A 478 8.32 -4.71 -6.37
CA PHE A 478 8.61 -5.33 -7.66
C PHE A 478 10.07 -5.14 -8.08
N LEU A 479 10.62 -6.16 -8.75
CA LEU A 479 11.94 -6.11 -9.39
C LEU A 479 11.77 -5.93 -10.91
N PRO A 480 12.39 -4.90 -11.52
CA PRO A 480 12.46 -4.79 -12.98
C PRO A 480 13.50 -5.79 -13.51
N ILE A 481 13.05 -6.91 -14.06
CA ILE A 481 13.92 -7.99 -14.57
C ILE A 481 13.68 -8.13 -16.07
N HIS A 482 14.76 -8.27 -16.84
CA HIS A 482 14.65 -8.53 -18.28
C HIS A 482 13.96 -9.89 -18.54
N GLY A 483 12.98 -9.96 -19.44
CA GLY A 483 12.22 -11.19 -19.68
C GLY A 483 13.05 -12.40 -20.13
N MET A 484 14.21 -12.16 -20.74
CA MET A 484 15.19 -13.17 -21.14
C MET A 484 16.25 -13.48 -20.07
N ALA A 485 16.04 -13.11 -18.81
CA ALA A 485 16.99 -13.36 -17.74
C ALA A 485 17.07 -14.87 -17.41
N PRO A 486 18.27 -15.45 -17.23
CA PRO A 486 18.43 -16.85 -16.82
C PRO A 486 17.77 -17.20 -15.48
N GLY A 487 17.66 -16.24 -14.57
CA GLY A 487 16.90 -16.42 -13.32
C GLY A 487 15.44 -16.79 -13.55
N LEU A 488 14.83 -16.30 -14.64
CA LEU A 488 13.45 -16.60 -15.04
C LEU A 488 13.35 -17.85 -15.91
N ASN A 489 14.30 -18.05 -16.82
CA ASN A 489 14.18 -19.03 -17.92
C ASN A 489 14.92 -20.35 -17.66
N TYR A 490 16.05 -20.33 -16.95
CA TYR A 490 16.93 -21.49 -16.75
C TYR A 490 17.08 -21.88 -15.28
N GLY A 491 16.32 -21.25 -14.39
CA GLY A 491 16.38 -21.52 -12.95
C GLY A 491 17.71 -21.15 -12.31
N GLN A 492 18.48 -20.23 -12.93
CA GLN A 492 19.75 -19.72 -12.39
C GLN A 492 19.48 -18.77 -11.21
N GLN A 493 19.05 -19.35 -10.09
CA GLN A 493 18.70 -18.64 -8.86
C GLN A 493 19.01 -19.47 -7.61
N ALA A 494 19.41 -18.79 -6.55
CA ALA A 494 19.59 -19.35 -5.21
C ALA A 494 18.94 -18.43 -4.18
N TYR A 495 18.44 -18.98 -3.08
CA TYR A 495 17.77 -18.17 -2.06
C TYR A 495 18.07 -18.67 -0.65
N GLU A 496 17.84 -17.80 0.32
CA GLU A 496 17.99 -18.08 1.74
C GLU A 496 16.72 -17.80 2.54
N GLY A 497 16.73 -18.23 3.80
CA GLY A 497 15.62 -18.05 4.71
C GLY A 497 16.08 -17.98 6.16
N LEU A 498 15.87 -16.84 6.78
CA LEU A 498 16.20 -16.55 8.17
C LEU A 498 15.14 -15.67 8.83
N LYS A 499 15.28 -15.43 10.14
CA LYS A 499 14.29 -14.69 10.93
C LYS A 499 14.96 -13.64 11.81
N ALA A 500 14.28 -12.50 11.93
CA ALA A 500 14.54 -11.48 12.95
C ALA A 500 13.49 -11.54 14.05
N PHE A 501 13.93 -11.33 15.28
CA PHE A 501 13.10 -11.39 16.48
C PHE A 501 13.29 -10.13 17.31
N ARG A 502 12.19 -9.68 17.92
CA ARG A 502 12.22 -8.65 18.95
C ARG A 502 12.35 -9.30 20.32
N HIS A 503 13.33 -8.85 21.09
CA HIS A 503 13.62 -9.32 22.44
C HIS A 503 12.74 -8.58 23.47
N PRO A 504 12.61 -9.08 24.72
CA PRO A 504 11.82 -8.43 25.76
C PRO A 504 12.24 -6.98 26.07
N ASN A 505 13.52 -6.64 25.84
CA ASN A 505 14.07 -5.30 26.05
C ASN A 505 13.88 -4.37 24.84
N GLY A 506 13.14 -4.81 23.80
CA GLY A 506 12.90 -4.05 22.57
C GLY A 506 13.96 -4.21 21.48
N GLN A 507 15.14 -4.76 21.79
CA GLN A 507 16.22 -4.99 20.83
C GLN A 507 15.81 -5.98 19.74
N ILE A 508 16.30 -5.78 18.51
CA ILE A 508 16.09 -6.70 17.40
C ILE A 508 17.37 -7.48 17.12
N SER A 509 17.24 -8.79 16.90
CA SER A 509 18.35 -9.65 16.47
C SER A 509 17.97 -10.52 15.28
N ILE A 510 18.98 -10.95 14.51
CA ILE A 510 18.86 -11.90 13.41
C ILE A 510 19.60 -13.18 13.79
N PHE A 511 18.94 -14.33 13.67
CA PHE A 511 19.52 -15.60 14.08
C PHE A 511 20.48 -16.17 13.01
N ARG A 512 21.77 -16.29 13.35
CA ARG A 512 22.85 -16.92 12.56
C ARG A 512 22.96 -16.51 11.07
N PRO A 513 22.91 -15.21 10.73
CA PRO A 513 23.02 -14.78 9.33
C PRO A 513 24.34 -15.19 8.67
N ASP A 514 25.41 -15.42 9.44
CA ASP A 514 26.70 -15.95 8.98
C ASP A 514 26.54 -17.31 8.27
N ARG A 515 25.73 -18.21 8.83
CA ARG A 515 25.54 -19.55 8.24
C ARG A 515 24.70 -19.52 6.98
N ASN A 516 23.74 -18.60 6.91
CA ASN A 516 22.98 -18.36 5.69
C ASN A 516 23.89 -17.77 4.60
N ALA A 517 24.81 -16.87 4.95
CA ALA A 517 25.78 -16.29 4.02
C ALA A 517 26.66 -17.38 3.38
N SER A 518 27.31 -18.21 4.20
CA SER A 518 28.18 -19.29 3.69
C SER A 518 27.41 -20.30 2.82
N ARG A 519 26.14 -20.57 3.15
CA ARG A 519 25.30 -21.49 2.36
C ARG A 519 24.83 -20.87 1.04
N LEU A 520 24.57 -19.56 1.00
CA LEU A 520 24.27 -18.87 -0.26
C LEU A 520 25.48 -18.88 -1.18
N VAL A 521 26.70 -18.66 -0.66
CA VAL A 521 27.95 -18.77 -1.43
C VAL A 521 28.04 -20.13 -2.12
N ARG A 522 27.91 -21.22 -1.35
CA ARG A 522 27.89 -22.58 -1.91
C ARG A 522 26.76 -22.76 -2.94
N SER A 523 25.57 -22.25 -2.66
CA SER A 523 24.44 -22.39 -3.59
C SER A 523 24.67 -21.64 -4.90
N ALA A 524 25.32 -20.46 -4.85
CA ALA A 524 25.69 -19.67 -6.02
C ALA A 524 26.68 -20.42 -6.92
N GLU A 525 27.69 -21.07 -6.33
CA GLU A 525 28.67 -21.89 -7.05
C GLU A 525 28.00 -23.04 -7.82
N PHE A 526 27.03 -23.73 -7.21
CA PHE A 526 26.30 -24.85 -7.82
C PHE A 526 25.51 -24.47 -9.08
N VAL A 527 25.12 -23.20 -9.22
CA VAL A 527 24.38 -22.69 -10.38
C VAL A 527 25.14 -21.60 -11.13
N SER A 528 26.48 -21.61 -11.03
CA SER A 528 27.38 -20.75 -11.81
C SER A 528 27.05 -19.24 -11.70
N MET A 529 26.80 -18.78 -10.47
CA MET A 529 26.62 -17.37 -10.15
C MET A 529 27.83 -16.84 -9.36
N PRO A 530 28.20 -15.55 -9.51
CA PRO A 530 29.21 -14.94 -8.67
C PRO A 530 28.77 -15.01 -7.20
N PRO A 531 29.63 -15.43 -6.26
CA PRO A 531 29.27 -15.50 -4.86
C PRO A 531 29.10 -14.08 -4.29
N VAL A 532 28.10 -13.89 -3.44
CA VAL A 532 27.94 -12.67 -2.65
C VAL A 532 28.90 -12.77 -1.45
N PRO A 533 29.81 -11.81 -1.25
CA PRO A 533 30.69 -11.79 -0.07
C PRO A 533 29.90 -11.89 1.24
N GLU A 534 30.39 -12.67 2.21
CA GLU A 534 29.66 -12.93 3.45
C GLU A 534 29.36 -11.66 4.25
N ASP A 535 30.31 -10.72 4.28
CA ASP A 535 30.16 -9.41 4.92
C ASP A 535 29.10 -8.55 4.22
N LEU A 536 29.07 -8.56 2.88
CA LEU A 536 28.04 -7.87 2.10
C LEU A 536 26.66 -8.50 2.35
N PHE A 537 26.55 -9.83 2.38
CA PHE A 537 25.31 -10.53 2.69
C PHE A 537 24.78 -10.13 4.06
N VAL A 538 25.62 -10.23 5.10
CA VAL A 538 25.22 -9.88 6.48
C VAL A 538 24.84 -8.40 6.56
N LYS A 539 25.60 -7.52 5.90
CA LYS A 539 25.29 -6.08 5.82
C LYS A 539 23.92 -5.84 5.19
N CYS A 540 23.62 -6.43 4.03
CA CYS A 540 22.32 -6.26 3.37
C CYS A 540 21.17 -6.78 4.22
N VAL A 541 21.35 -7.92 4.90
CA VAL A 541 20.33 -8.47 5.79
C VAL A 541 20.09 -7.58 7.01
N LYS A 542 21.15 -7.08 7.67
CA LYS A 542 21.02 -6.11 8.76
C LYS A 542 20.28 -4.85 8.30
N LEU A 543 20.66 -4.33 7.14
CA LEU A 543 20.08 -3.11 6.56
C LEU A 543 18.61 -3.30 6.16
N ALA A 544 18.24 -4.43 5.57
CA ALA A 544 16.85 -4.73 5.21
C ALA A 544 15.95 -4.83 6.45
N VAL A 545 16.45 -5.44 7.54
CA VAL A 545 15.71 -5.49 8.81
C VAL A 545 15.66 -4.11 9.47
N ALA A 546 16.75 -3.35 9.48
CA ALA A 546 16.79 -2.01 10.06
C ALA A 546 15.85 -1.03 9.35
N ALA A 547 15.79 -1.10 8.01
CA ALA A 547 14.90 -0.28 7.18
C ALA A 547 13.41 -0.63 7.32
N ASN A 548 13.10 -1.76 7.98
CA ASN A 548 11.75 -2.25 8.20
C ASN A 548 11.52 -2.57 9.69
N ALA A 549 12.28 -1.99 10.61
CA ALA A 549 12.35 -2.42 12.01
C ALA A 549 11.00 -2.40 12.74
N GLU A 550 10.11 -1.47 12.38
CA GLU A 550 8.74 -1.35 12.86
C GLU A 550 7.84 -2.53 12.44
N PHE A 551 8.21 -3.29 11.42
CA PHE A 551 7.52 -4.51 11.00
C PHE A 551 8.05 -5.76 11.70
N VAL A 552 9.05 -5.65 12.60
CA VAL A 552 9.48 -6.78 13.44
C VAL A 552 8.47 -6.97 14.58
N PRO A 553 7.77 -8.13 14.65
CA PRO A 553 6.64 -8.31 15.56
C PRO A 553 6.96 -8.05 17.04
N PRO A 554 5.95 -7.70 17.86
CA PRO A 554 6.08 -7.63 19.31
C PRO A 554 6.55 -8.96 19.89
N HIS A 555 7.39 -8.89 20.92
CA HIS A 555 7.98 -10.05 21.58
C HIS A 555 6.93 -11.05 22.10
N GLU A 556 5.84 -10.52 22.65
CA GLU A 556 4.77 -11.24 23.34
C GLU A 556 4.03 -12.20 22.41
N THR A 557 4.02 -11.90 21.11
CA THR A 557 3.28 -12.68 20.10
C THR A 557 3.99 -13.99 19.73
N GLY A 558 5.30 -14.09 19.97
CA GLY A 558 6.12 -15.21 19.48
C GLY A 558 6.25 -15.28 17.94
N ALA A 559 5.75 -14.27 17.21
CA ALA A 559 5.92 -14.10 15.79
C ALA A 559 7.33 -13.58 15.45
N ALA A 560 7.70 -13.63 14.17
CA ALA A 560 9.01 -13.18 13.71
C ALA A 560 8.92 -12.50 12.34
N MET A 561 9.86 -11.62 12.03
CA MET A 561 10.04 -11.17 10.65
C MET A 561 10.85 -12.21 9.88
N TYR A 562 10.29 -12.74 8.80
CA TYR A 562 11.00 -13.60 7.87
C TYR A 562 11.83 -12.76 6.90
N ILE A 563 13.06 -13.18 6.64
CA ILE A 563 14.00 -12.52 5.75
C ILE A 563 14.27 -13.48 4.58
N ARG A 564 14.16 -12.97 3.35
CA ARG A 564 14.31 -13.71 2.09
C ARG A 564 15.39 -13.06 1.22
N PRO A 565 16.66 -13.46 1.40
CA PRO A 565 17.71 -13.19 0.43
C PRO A 565 17.51 -14.04 -0.83
N LEU A 566 17.70 -13.45 -2.01
CA LEU A 566 17.58 -14.07 -3.32
C LEU A 566 18.71 -13.57 -4.21
N LEU A 567 19.35 -14.48 -4.94
CA LEU A 567 20.41 -14.21 -5.91
C LEU A 567 20.02 -14.85 -7.24
N PHE A 568 20.09 -14.10 -8.34
CA PHE A 568 19.73 -14.62 -9.66
C PHE A 568 20.45 -13.90 -10.81
N GLY A 569 20.62 -14.60 -11.94
CA GLY A 569 21.08 -14.00 -13.20
C GLY A 569 20.00 -13.08 -13.77
N SER A 570 20.30 -11.77 -13.89
CA SER A 570 19.30 -10.71 -14.09
C SER A 570 19.35 -10.01 -15.45
N SER A 571 20.45 -10.07 -16.20
CA SER A 571 20.51 -9.49 -17.55
C SER A 571 19.98 -10.45 -18.63
N ALA A 572 19.65 -9.90 -19.80
CA ALA A 572 19.26 -10.68 -20.97
C ALA A 572 20.33 -11.70 -21.37
N GLN A 573 19.97 -12.98 -21.43
CA GLN A 573 20.87 -14.04 -21.89
C GLN A 573 20.06 -15.29 -22.27
N LEU A 574 20.00 -15.62 -23.56
CA LEU A 574 19.28 -16.81 -24.07
C LEU A 574 20.21 -17.98 -24.40
N GLY A 575 21.48 -17.72 -24.69
CA GLY A 575 22.46 -18.79 -24.85
C GLY A 575 22.79 -19.44 -23.51
N LEU A 576 23.16 -20.72 -23.51
CA LEU A 576 23.61 -21.45 -22.31
C LEU A 576 25.03 -21.05 -21.90
N SER A 577 25.20 -19.79 -21.53
CA SER A 577 26.41 -19.19 -20.99
C SER A 577 26.04 -18.23 -19.85
N PRO A 578 26.97 -17.91 -18.94
CA PRO A 578 26.72 -16.93 -17.88
C PRO A 578 26.20 -15.59 -18.42
N PRO A 579 25.20 -14.95 -17.79
CA PRO A 579 24.77 -13.60 -18.12
C PRO A 579 25.82 -12.55 -17.70
N ASP A 580 25.72 -11.33 -18.25
CA ASP A 580 26.59 -10.22 -17.82
C ASP A 580 26.30 -9.77 -16.39
N ALA A 581 25.02 -9.69 -16.00
CA ALA A 581 24.61 -9.14 -14.71
C ALA A 581 23.81 -10.10 -13.83
N TYR A 582 24.01 -9.95 -12.52
CA TYR A 582 23.34 -10.68 -11.45
C TYR A 582 22.82 -9.69 -10.41
N THR A 583 21.72 -10.06 -9.76
CA THR A 583 21.10 -9.25 -8.71
C THR A 583 20.99 -10.06 -7.44
N PHE A 584 21.46 -9.48 -6.33
CA PHE A 584 21.27 -9.97 -4.97
C PHE A 584 20.30 -9.04 -4.26
N VAL A 585 19.20 -9.59 -3.75
CA VAL A 585 18.13 -8.84 -3.10
C VAL A 585 17.75 -9.48 -1.78
N VAL A 586 17.38 -8.66 -0.79
CA VAL A 586 16.91 -9.10 0.53
C VAL A 586 15.53 -8.50 0.79
N PHE A 587 14.50 -9.33 0.64
CA PHE A 587 13.14 -9.02 1.05
C PHE A 587 12.92 -9.35 2.53
N VAL A 588 11.98 -8.67 3.15
CA VAL A 588 11.51 -9.00 4.51
C VAL A 588 9.99 -9.00 4.57
N MET A 589 9.43 -9.79 5.48
CA MET A 589 7.99 -9.83 5.71
C MET A 589 7.67 -10.29 7.14
N PRO A 590 6.70 -9.66 7.84
CA PRO A 590 6.23 -10.18 9.13
C PRO A 590 5.52 -11.53 8.94
N THR A 591 5.86 -12.51 9.79
CA THR A 591 5.28 -13.86 9.74
C THR A 591 4.88 -14.35 11.14
N GLY A 592 3.71 -14.99 11.22
CA GLY A 592 3.32 -15.79 12.38
C GLY A 592 4.06 -17.12 12.44
N VAL A 593 3.66 -17.99 13.38
CA VAL A 593 4.24 -19.33 13.53
C VAL A 593 3.81 -20.21 12.34
N TYR A 594 4.75 -20.72 11.55
CA TYR A 594 4.49 -21.56 10.38
C TYR A 594 4.26 -23.01 10.82
N HIS A 595 3.05 -23.53 10.56
CA HIS A 595 2.46 -24.72 11.19
C HIS A 595 2.36 -24.60 12.72
N GLY A 596 1.24 -25.07 13.29
CA GLY A 596 1.27 -25.42 14.71
C GLY A 596 2.40 -26.42 14.94
N VAL A 597 3.03 -26.40 16.11
CA VAL A 597 4.12 -27.33 16.50
C VAL A 597 3.60 -28.76 16.75
N HIS A 598 2.65 -29.19 15.93
CA HIS A 598 1.92 -30.43 16.01
C HIS A 598 2.60 -31.50 15.16
N ALA A 599 2.52 -32.73 15.64
CA ALA A 599 3.09 -33.87 14.98
C ALA A 599 2.39 -34.15 13.62
N VAL A 600 3.19 -34.47 12.60
CA VAL A 600 2.69 -34.76 11.25
C VAL A 600 3.05 -36.17 10.79
N ASP A 601 2.22 -36.74 9.92
CA ASP A 601 2.57 -37.97 9.20
C ASP A 601 3.37 -37.65 7.95
N ALA A 602 4.42 -38.43 7.70
CA ALA A 602 5.32 -38.30 6.57
C ALA A 602 5.12 -39.44 5.56
N LEU A 603 5.16 -39.10 4.27
CA LEU A 603 5.14 -40.06 3.17
C LEU A 603 6.50 -40.08 2.46
N ILE A 604 7.08 -41.27 2.29
CA ILE A 604 8.25 -41.44 1.42
C ILE A 604 7.78 -41.33 -0.04
N LEU A 605 8.44 -40.46 -0.83
CA LEU A 605 8.16 -40.34 -2.25
C LEU A 605 8.92 -41.41 -3.03
N GLU A 606 8.18 -42.23 -3.76
CA GLU A 606 8.71 -43.40 -4.49
C GLU A 606 8.61 -43.23 -6.02
N ASP A 607 7.82 -42.27 -6.49
CA ASP A 607 7.64 -41.98 -7.91
C ASP A 607 8.36 -40.69 -8.35
N PHE A 608 9.13 -40.09 -7.44
CA PHE A 608 9.80 -38.82 -7.65
C PHE A 608 11.00 -38.65 -6.72
N ASP A 609 12.03 -38.02 -7.27
CA ASP A 609 13.28 -37.73 -6.60
C ASP A 609 13.51 -36.21 -6.58
N ARG A 610 13.72 -35.61 -5.40
CA ARG A 610 13.95 -34.15 -5.24
C ARG A 610 15.14 -33.66 -6.04
N ALA A 611 16.19 -34.47 -6.09
CA ALA A 611 17.46 -34.15 -6.72
C ALA A 611 18.09 -35.44 -7.28
N ALA A 612 18.78 -35.34 -8.41
CA ALA A 612 19.57 -36.44 -8.92
C ALA A 612 20.78 -36.73 -7.99
N PRO A 613 21.36 -37.96 -8.02
CA PRO A 613 22.47 -38.34 -7.15
C PRO A 613 23.68 -37.39 -7.19
N GLU A 614 24.02 -36.87 -8.36
CA GLU A 614 25.09 -35.89 -8.58
C GLU A 614 24.48 -34.57 -9.13
N GLY A 615 23.35 -34.17 -8.55
CA GLY A 615 22.62 -32.96 -8.91
C GLY A 615 22.83 -31.80 -7.94
N THR A 616 21.85 -30.90 -7.88
CA THR A 616 21.88 -29.67 -7.08
C THR A 616 21.33 -29.84 -5.67
N GLY A 617 21.14 -31.08 -5.18
CA GLY A 617 20.36 -31.36 -3.98
C GLY A 617 20.81 -30.58 -2.73
N SER A 618 22.12 -30.51 -2.50
CA SER A 618 22.69 -29.79 -1.34
C SER A 618 22.73 -28.26 -1.48
N ALA A 619 22.37 -27.71 -2.64
CA ALA A 619 22.24 -26.27 -2.86
C ALA A 619 20.79 -25.81 -2.63
N LYS A 620 20.62 -24.58 -2.13
CA LYS A 620 19.29 -24.02 -1.86
C LYS A 620 18.75 -23.25 -3.07
N VAL A 621 18.41 -24.00 -4.11
CA VAL A 621 17.99 -23.47 -5.42
C VAL A 621 16.55 -23.84 -5.75
N GLY A 622 15.84 -22.98 -6.48
CA GLY A 622 14.41 -23.17 -6.80
C GLY A 622 14.11 -24.47 -7.56
N GLY A 623 15.05 -24.95 -8.38
CA GLY A 623 14.92 -26.20 -9.14
C GLY A 623 14.72 -27.45 -8.28
N ASN A 624 15.18 -27.43 -7.02
CA ASN A 624 14.96 -28.53 -6.08
C ASN A 624 13.56 -28.50 -5.43
N TYR A 625 12.84 -27.38 -5.50
CA TYR A 625 11.57 -27.17 -4.80
C TYR A 625 10.38 -27.21 -5.75
N ALA A 626 10.47 -26.55 -6.92
CA ALA A 626 9.36 -26.45 -7.85
C ALA A 626 8.77 -27.83 -8.27
N PRO A 627 9.59 -28.86 -8.60
CA PRO A 627 9.06 -30.16 -8.99
C PRO A 627 8.37 -30.92 -7.86
N VAL A 628 8.76 -30.65 -6.60
CA VAL A 628 8.23 -31.32 -5.40
C VAL A 628 6.77 -30.92 -5.10
N LEU A 629 6.35 -29.73 -5.53
CA LEU A 629 5.07 -29.12 -5.14
C LEU A 629 3.87 -30.01 -5.43
N ARG A 630 3.79 -30.61 -6.62
CA ARG A 630 2.67 -31.49 -6.99
C ARG A 630 2.61 -32.78 -6.16
N HIS A 631 3.77 -33.33 -5.79
CA HIS A 631 3.86 -34.55 -4.99
C HIS A 631 3.50 -34.27 -3.53
N SER A 632 3.95 -33.14 -2.99
CA SER A 632 3.57 -32.72 -1.63
C SER A 632 2.08 -32.36 -1.53
N ALA A 633 1.51 -31.70 -2.54
CA ALA A 633 0.07 -31.40 -2.56
C ALA A 633 -0.78 -32.69 -2.58
N ARG A 634 -0.37 -33.69 -3.37
CA ARG A 634 -1.01 -35.01 -3.38
C ARG A 634 -0.91 -35.69 -2.01
N ALA A 635 0.29 -35.75 -1.42
CA ALA A 635 0.51 -36.35 -0.11
C ALA A 635 -0.34 -35.68 0.98
N ALA A 636 -0.44 -34.34 0.95
CA ALA A 636 -1.27 -33.56 1.87
C ALA A 636 -2.77 -33.89 1.72
N GLY A 637 -3.27 -34.03 0.48
CA GLY A 637 -4.65 -34.47 0.23
C GLY A 637 -4.95 -35.89 0.73
N GLU A 638 -3.91 -36.70 0.91
CA GLU A 638 -3.98 -38.06 1.46
C GLU A 638 -3.71 -38.11 2.97
N GLY A 639 -3.55 -36.94 3.63
CA GLY A 639 -3.36 -36.81 5.08
C GLY A 639 -1.91 -36.76 5.57
N PHE A 640 -0.93 -36.75 4.68
CA PHE A 640 0.50 -36.63 5.03
C PHE A 640 0.93 -35.17 5.02
N GLY A 641 1.32 -34.64 6.17
CA GLY A 641 1.71 -33.22 6.32
C GLY A 641 3.08 -32.89 5.74
N ILE A 642 3.92 -33.88 5.50
CA ILE A 642 5.27 -33.70 4.94
C ILE A 642 5.69 -34.91 4.09
N THR A 643 6.65 -34.72 3.20
CA THR A 643 7.20 -35.77 2.35
C THR A 643 8.68 -35.97 2.63
N LEU A 644 9.12 -37.23 2.62
CA LEU A 644 10.50 -37.66 2.90
C LEU A 644 11.14 -38.21 1.61
N HIS A 645 12.39 -37.82 1.36
CA HIS A 645 13.19 -38.33 0.25
C HIS A 645 14.24 -39.30 0.75
N LEU A 646 14.44 -40.36 -0.03
CA LEU A 646 15.56 -41.28 0.10
C LEU A 646 16.63 -40.94 -0.94
N ASP A 647 17.82 -41.51 -0.81
CA ASP A 647 18.85 -41.37 -1.83
C ASP A 647 18.33 -41.81 -3.20
N SER A 648 18.50 -40.97 -4.22
CA SER A 648 17.87 -41.21 -5.52
C SER A 648 18.52 -42.31 -6.36
N ALA A 649 19.68 -42.83 -5.94
CA ALA A 649 20.39 -43.88 -6.67
C ALA A 649 19.88 -45.28 -6.28
N THR A 650 19.68 -45.51 -4.99
CA THR A 650 19.38 -46.84 -4.44
C THR A 650 18.12 -46.88 -3.58
N ARG A 651 17.64 -45.72 -3.11
CA ARG A 651 16.48 -45.58 -2.22
C ARG A 651 16.60 -46.45 -0.97
N SER A 652 17.80 -46.52 -0.44
CA SER A 652 18.16 -47.33 0.73
C SER A 652 18.61 -46.48 1.90
N GLU A 653 18.87 -45.20 1.70
CA GLU A 653 19.33 -44.28 2.75
C GLU A 653 18.41 -43.05 2.86
N ILE A 654 18.25 -42.53 4.08
CA ILE A 654 17.52 -41.29 4.34
C ILE A 654 18.33 -40.09 3.82
N ASP A 655 17.69 -39.23 3.03
CA ASP A 655 18.22 -37.92 2.66
C ASP A 655 17.61 -36.82 3.55
N GLU A 656 16.47 -36.24 3.16
CA GLU A 656 15.82 -35.17 3.93
C GLU A 656 14.32 -35.09 3.64
N PHE A 657 13.59 -34.34 4.47
CA PHE A 657 12.23 -33.96 4.13
C PHE A 657 12.25 -32.89 3.05
N SER A 658 11.19 -32.81 2.25
CA SER A 658 11.06 -31.85 1.13
C SER A 658 11.39 -30.40 1.46
N THR A 659 11.17 -29.97 2.71
CA THR A 659 11.33 -28.58 3.14
C THR A 659 12.20 -28.42 4.38
N SER A 660 12.77 -29.50 4.93
CA SER A 660 13.47 -29.49 6.20
C SER A 660 14.43 -30.68 6.36
N ALA A 661 15.42 -30.51 7.23
CA ALA A 661 16.35 -31.59 7.53
C ALA A 661 15.71 -32.65 8.42
N PHE A 662 16.19 -33.88 8.30
CA PHE A 662 15.83 -35.00 9.16
C PHE A 662 16.77 -35.08 10.38
N ILE A 663 16.21 -35.33 11.56
CA ILE A 663 16.95 -35.69 12.77
C ILE A 663 16.25 -36.87 13.42
N GLY A 664 16.98 -37.98 13.56
CA GLY A 664 16.54 -39.14 14.34
C GLY A 664 17.06 -39.05 15.77
N VAL A 665 16.24 -39.41 16.75
CA VAL A 665 16.63 -39.46 18.16
C VAL A 665 16.69 -40.92 18.60
N ARG A 666 17.90 -41.40 18.91
CA ARG A 666 18.11 -42.72 19.51
C ARG A 666 18.25 -42.56 21.03
N ARG A 667 17.62 -43.48 21.77
CA ARG A 667 17.69 -43.51 23.24
C ARG A 667 18.12 -44.90 23.71
N ASP A 668 19.19 -44.95 24.49
CA ASP A 668 19.68 -46.15 25.17
C ASP A 668 19.77 -45.88 26.67
N GLY A 669 18.74 -46.32 27.42
CA GLY A 669 18.50 -45.88 28.79
C GLY A 669 18.32 -44.35 28.88
N ASP A 670 19.21 -43.70 29.63
CA ASP A 670 19.25 -42.23 29.78
C ASP A 670 20.13 -41.53 28.74
N ARG A 671 20.84 -42.28 27.88
CA ARG A 671 21.72 -41.70 26.86
C ARG A 671 20.92 -41.36 25.61
N VAL A 672 20.99 -40.10 25.20
CA VAL A 672 20.35 -39.60 23.97
C VAL A 672 21.42 -39.37 22.89
N THR A 673 21.14 -39.85 21.68
CA THR A 673 21.94 -39.56 20.48
C THR A 673 21.06 -38.91 19.41
N LEU A 674 21.46 -37.74 18.92
CA LEU A 674 20.89 -37.10 17.75
C LEU A 674 21.63 -37.58 16.50
N VAL A 675 20.91 -38.08 15.50
CA VAL A 675 21.47 -38.62 14.26
C VAL A 675 20.96 -37.81 13.08
N GLN A 676 21.88 -37.18 12.35
CA GLN A 676 21.58 -36.42 11.13
C GLN A 676 22.13 -37.16 9.89
N PRO A 677 21.37 -37.23 8.80
CA PRO A 677 21.87 -37.76 7.52
C PRO A 677 23.07 -36.97 7.00
N ASP A 678 24.08 -37.70 6.54
CA ASP A 678 25.25 -37.16 5.82
C ASP A 678 25.22 -37.58 4.36
N SER A 679 24.36 -36.94 3.58
CA SER A 679 24.21 -37.19 2.15
C SER A 679 24.68 -36.00 1.32
N LYS A 680 25.25 -36.29 0.15
CA LYS A 680 25.65 -35.27 -0.83
C LYS A 680 24.49 -34.41 -1.32
N ASN A 681 23.27 -34.93 -1.22
CA ASN A 681 22.06 -34.25 -1.67
C ASN A 681 21.29 -33.57 -0.55
N VAL A 682 21.76 -33.62 0.70
CA VAL A 682 21.09 -32.94 1.82
C VAL A 682 21.61 -31.51 1.95
N ILE A 683 20.68 -30.57 2.13
CA ILE A 683 21.03 -29.17 2.40
C ILE A 683 21.64 -29.05 3.81
N ASP A 684 22.75 -28.31 3.95
CA ASP A 684 23.35 -28.03 5.27
C ASP A 684 22.42 -27.10 6.08
N SER A 685 21.53 -27.70 6.88
CA SER A 685 20.48 -26.96 7.60
C SER A 685 21.04 -26.22 8.81
N VAL A 686 20.93 -24.88 8.79
CA VAL A 686 21.26 -24.01 9.93
C VAL A 686 20.49 -24.41 11.19
N THR A 687 19.20 -24.75 11.04
CA THR A 687 18.36 -25.16 12.17
C THR A 687 18.83 -26.50 12.75
N ALA A 688 19.04 -27.53 11.91
CA ALA A 688 19.49 -28.84 12.37
C ALA A 688 20.84 -28.77 13.07
N ARG A 689 21.78 -28.02 12.49
CA ARG A 689 23.09 -27.77 13.09
C ARG A 689 22.98 -27.09 14.45
N SER A 690 22.11 -26.08 14.58
CA SER A 690 21.92 -25.36 15.84
C SER A 690 21.32 -26.26 16.93
N VAL A 691 20.36 -27.12 16.60
CA VAL A 691 19.75 -28.02 17.60
C VAL A 691 20.67 -29.17 17.98
N CYS A 692 21.51 -29.65 17.06
CA CYS A 692 22.58 -30.59 17.40
C CYS A 692 23.60 -29.94 18.35
N GLU A 693 24.01 -28.70 18.10
CA GLU A 693 24.95 -27.96 18.96
C GLU A 693 24.34 -27.65 20.34
N ILE A 694 23.04 -27.33 20.41
CA ILE A 694 22.30 -27.24 21.69
C ILE A 694 22.30 -28.60 22.40
N GLY A 695 21.94 -29.67 21.70
CA GLY A 695 21.89 -31.03 22.25
C GLY A 695 23.23 -31.42 22.88
N GLU A 696 24.32 -31.21 22.16
CA GLU A 696 25.67 -31.52 22.62
C GLU A 696 26.11 -30.64 23.80
N ARG A 697 26.02 -29.31 23.67
CA ARG A 697 26.65 -28.39 24.64
C ARG A 697 25.78 -28.04 25.84
N VAL A 698 24.45 -28.07 25.69
CA VAL A 698 23.51 -27.73 26.77
C VAL A 698 23.02 -28.98 27.49
N PHE A 699 22.73 -30.04 26.73
CA PHE A 699 22.11 -31.26 27.27
C PHE A 699 23.04 -32.47 27.33
N GLY A 700 24.27 -32.37 26.82
CA GLY A 700 25.24 -33.47 26.84
C GLY A 700 24.87 -34.65 25.93
N PHE A 701 24.01 -34.44 24.93
CA PHE A 701 23.63 -35.47 23.97
C PHE A 701 24.79 -35.78 23.03
N LYS A 702 24.89 -37.05 22.60
CA LYS A 702 25.81 -37.40 21.51
C LYS A 702 25.20 -36.93 20.18
N VAL A 703 26.02 -36.40 19.27
CA VAL A 703 25.60 -36.05 17.91
C VAL A 703 26.35 -36.92 16.91
N GLU A 704 25.63 -37.56 15.99
CA GLU A 704 26.17 -38.32 14.87
C GLU A 704 25.70 -37.69 13.56
N LYS A 705 26.63 -37.41 12.63
CA LYS A 705 26.33 -37.05 11.26
C LYS A 705 26.87 -38.15 10.35
N ARG A 706 25.98 -38.95 9.76
CA ARG A 706 26.34 -40.14 8.96
C ARG A 706 25.22 -40.55 8.02
N ARG A 707 25.50 -41.48 7.10
CA ARG A 707 24.45 -42.19 6.37
C ARG A 707 23.51 -42.93 7.33
N ILE A 708 22.22 -42.90 7.03
CA ILE A 708 21.17 -43.58 7.80
C ILE A 708 20.47 -44.52 6.84
N ALA A 709 20.61 -45.83 7.06
CA ALA A 709 19.89 -46.82 6.28
C ALA A 709 18.38 -46.71 6.56
N TYR A 710 17.56 -46.95 5.55
CA TYR A 710 16.10 -46.99 5.69
C TYR A 710 15.67 -47.98 6.78
N GLU A 711 16.33 -49.13 6.88
CA GLU A 711 16.07 -50.16 7.88
C GLU A 711 16.28 -49.67 9.33
N GLU A 712 17.11 -48.64 9.53
CA GLU A 712 17.41 -48.06 10.84
C GLU A 712 16.28 -47.13 11.33
N VAL A 713 15.37 -46.70 10.46
CA VAL A 713 14.31 -45.73 10.81
C VAL A 713 13.48 -46.20 12.01
N GLN A 714 13.21 -47.50 12.11
CA GLN A 714 12.46 -48.11 13.22
C GLN A 714 13.17 -48.02 14.58
N GLU A 715 14.48 -47.79 14.60
CA GLU A 715 15.28 -47.74 15.83
C GLU A 715 15.17 -46.38 16.54
N PHE A 716 14.74 -45.33 15.83
CA PHE A 716 14.53 -44.01 16.42
C PHE A 716 13.30 -43.98 17.33
N LYS A 717 13.43 -43.29 18.45
CA LYS A 717 12.32 -43.04 19.39
C LYS A 717 11.53 -41.80 19.02
N GLU A 718 12.22 -40.76 18.59
CA GLU A 718 11.62 -39.55 18.02
C GLU A 718 12.25 -39.29 16.65
N VAL A 719 11.47 -38.72 15.73
CA VAL A 719 11.98 -38.16 14.47
C VAL A 719 11.50 -36.73 14.37
N ILE A 720 12.41 -35.84 13.99
CA ILE A 720 12.19 -34.39 13.99
C ILE A 720 12.55 -33.83 12.61
N ALA A 721 11.63 -33.06 12.04
CA ALA A 721 11.88 -32.22 10.88
C ALA A 721 12.36 -30.83 11.33
N ALA A 722 13.55 -30.40 10.90
CA ALA A 722 14.20 -29.17 11.36
C ALA A 722 14.40 -28.14 10.22
N GLY A 723 13.82 -26.94 10.36
CA GLY A 723 13.97 -25.86 9.38
C GLY A 723 13.51 -24.47 9.87
N THR A 724 13.98 -23.39 9.24
CA THR A 724 13.74 -22.01 9.69
C THR A 724 12.26 -21.66 9.88
N ALA A 725 11.39 -22.09 8.95
CA ALA A 725 9.98 -21.71 8.93
C ALA A 725 9.24 -22.26 10.16
N ALA A 726 9.28 -23.57 10.37
CA ALA A 726 8.55 -24.26 11.45
C ALA A 726 9.38 -24.48 12.75
N ALA A 727 10.67 -24.11 12.75
CA ALA A 727 11.65 -24.52 13.75
C ALA A 727 11.82 -26.05 13.80
N LEU A 728 11.12 -26.73 14.71
CA LEU A 728 11.11 -28.19 14.84
C LEU A 728 9.68 -28.72 14.74
N VAL A 729 9.46 -29.69 13.86
CA VAL A 729 8.19 -30.37 13.67
C VAL A 729 8.36 -31.85 14.05
N PRO A 730 7.62 -32.35 15.03
CA PRO A 730 7.63 -33.78 15.36
C PRO A 730 7.03 -34.61 14.22
N ILE A 731 7.63 -35.77 13.95
CA ILE A 731 7.10 -36.72 12.96
C ILE A 731 6.42 -37.86 13.70
N ARG A 732 5.10 -37.98 13.50
CA ARG A 732 4.28 -39.02 14.11
C ARG A 732 4.50 -40.37 13.46
N SER A 733 4.55 -40.39 12.13
CA SER A 733 4.81 -41.61 11.39
C SER A 733 5.53 -41.36 10.07
N ILE A 734 6.26 -42.36 9.59
CA ILE A 734 6.84 -42.41 8.24
C ILE A 734 6.25 -43.64 7.54
N THR A 735 5.67 -43.43 6.36
CA THR A 735 5.02 -44.49 5.56
C THR A 735 5.74 -44.70 4.23
N MET A 736 6.01 -45.97 3.88
CA MET A 736 6.48 -46.39 2.56
C MET A 736 5.50 -47.40 1.97
N ARG A 737 4.93 -47.11 0.79
CA ARG A 737 3.79 -47.87 0.27
C ARG A 737 4.23 -49.18 -0.35
N SER A 738 5.31 -49.18 -1.13
CA SER A 738 5.76 -50.41 -1.82
C SER A 738 6.12 -51.54 -0.87
N ARG A 739 6.62 -51.21 0.33
CA ARG A 739 6.97 -52.19 1.38
C ARG A 739 5.85 -52.44 2.38
N ASN A 740 4.75 -51.70 2.31
CA ASN A 740 3.67 -51.71 3.29
C ASN A 740 4.17 -51.40 4.72
N ASP A 741 5.15 -50.52 4.83
CA ASP A 741 5.78 -50.12 6.08
C ASP A 741 5.13 -48.85 6.64
N LYS A 742 4.95 -48.82 7.96
CA LYS A 742 4.59 -47.62 8.72
C LYS A 742 5.32 -47.62 10.07
N PHE A 743 6.30 -46.74 10.21
CA PHE A 743 7.02 -46.53 11.47
C PHE A 743 6.33 -45.43 12.27
N THR A 744 6.18 -45.61 13.58
CA THR A 744 5.57 -44.61 14.48
C THR A 744 6.55 -44.19 15.56
N PHE A 745 6.54 -42.91 15.91
CA PHE A 745 7.49 -42.30 16.85
C PHE A 745 6.77 -41.62 18.01
N ASP A 746 7.50 -41.39 19.10
CA ASP A 746 6.98 -40.68 20.27
C ASP A 746 6.71 -39.21 19.93
N CYS A 747 5.47 -38.78 20.21
CA CYS A 747 4.98 -37.43 20.00
C CYS A 747 4.38 -36.82 21.27
N GLY A 748 4.78 -37.33 22.44
CA GLY A 748 4.28 -36.89 23.74
C GLY A 748 2.93 -37.52 24.10
N ALA A 749 2.48 -37.31 25.34
CA ALA A 749 1.25 -37.90 25.85
C ALA A 749 -0.03 -37.39 25.14
N ASP A 750 0.02 -36.18 24.57
CA ASP A 750 -1.05 -35.61 23.75
C ASP A 750 -1.01 -36.10 22.29
N GLY A 751 0.05 -36.80 21.90
CA GLY A 751 0.30 -37.26 20.54
C GLY A 751 0.55 -36.14 19.53
N GLN A 752 0.83 -34.92 19.99
CA GLN A 752 0.92 -33.72 19.15
C GLN A 752 2.19 -32.90 19.41
N SER A 753 2.63 -32.76 20.66
CA SER A 753 3.67 -31.77 21.03
C SER A 753 5.11 -32.23 20.75
N GLY A 754 5.31 -33.50 20.40
CA GLY A 754 6.63 -34.11 20.25
C GLY A 754 7.09 -34.80 21.54
N GLY A 755 8.07 -35.70 21.40
CA GLY A 755 8.69 -36.35 22.56
C GLY A 755 9.56 -35.40 23.38
N GLU A 756 10.08 -35.92 24.49
CA GLU A 756 10.84 -35.17 25.49
C GLU A 756 12.04 -34.42 24.88
N VAL A 757 12.76 -35.05 23.95
CA VAL A 757 13.96 -34.47 23.34
C VAL A 757 13.58 -33.35 22.38
N CYS A 758 12.58 -33.56 21.53
CA CYS A 758 12.08 -32.55 20.61
C CYS A 758 11.62 -31.29 21.35
N VAL A 759 10.83 -31.44 22.42
CA VAL A 759 10.32 -30.32 23.21
C VAL A 759 11.45 -29.52 23.86
N LYS A 760 12.44 -30.19 24.48
CA LYS A 760 13.60 -29.52 25.11
C LYS A 760 14.42 -28.72 24.09
N LEU A 761 14.71 -29.32 22.95
CA LEU A 761 15.47 -28.66 21.88
C LEU A 761 14.71 -27.46 21.30
N LEU A 762 13.41 -27.62 21.05
CA LEU A 762 12.56 -26.56 20.49
C LEU A 762 12.43 -25.36 21.45
N GLN A 763 12.18 -25.62 22.73
CA GLN A 763 12.08 -24.57 23.75
C GLN A 763 13.40 -23.80 23.88
N THR A 764 14.52 -24.50 23.88
CA THR A 764 15.85 -23.88 23.99
C THR A 764 16.17 -23.05 22.76
N LEU A 765 15.96 -23.60 21.56
CA LEU A 765 16.20 -22.89 20.30
C LEU A 765 15.35 -21.61 20.22
N LYS A 766 14.03 -21.71 20.47
CA LYS A 766 13.13 -20.54 20.45
C LYS A 766 13.48 -19.53 21.55
N GLY A 767 13.90 -20.02 22.72
CA GLY A 767 14.33 -19.17 23.82
C GLY A 767 15.57 -18.34 23.46
N ILE A 768 16.57 -18.95 22.82
CA ILE A 768 17.75 -18.24 22.32
C ILE A 768 17.35 -17.24 21.22
N GLN A 769 16.58 -17.69 20.23
CA GLN A 769 16.13 -16.85 19.10
C GLN A 769 15.36 -15.59 19.55
N ALA A 770 14.50 -15.71 20.57
CA ALA A 770 13.67 -14.63 21.06
C ALA A 770 14.34 -13.80 22.17
N GLY A 771 15.60 -14.07 22.52
CA GLY A 771 16.31 -13.40 23.62
C GLY A 771 15.75 -13.69 25.01
N LYS A 772 15.02 -14.80 25.19
CA LYS A 772 14.53 -15.27 26.50
C LYS A 772 15.56 -16.12 27.25
N ILE A 773 16.45 -16.77 26.51
CA ILE A 773 17.57 -17.55 27.02
C ILE A 773 18.85 -16.85 26.54
N GLU A 774 19.82 -16.73 27.44
CA GLU A 774 21.12 -16.17 27.11
C GLU A 774 21.77 -16.94 25.95
N ASP A 775 22.24 -16.20 24.95
CA ASP A 775 22.92 -16.77 23.80
C ASP A 775 24.42 -16.96 24.10
N GLN A 776 24.74 -18.09 24.72
CA GLN A 776 26.13 -18.47 25.04
C GLN A 776 26.96 -18.84 23.80
N PHE A 777 26.33 -18.92 22.62
CA PHE A 777 26.97 -19.33 21.38
C PHE A 777 27.33 -18.15 20.46
N GLY A 778 26.81 -16.95 20.73
CA GLY A 778 26.99 -15.77 19.89
C GLY A 778 26.29 -15.89 18.53
N TRP A 779 25.12 -16.53 18.48
CA TRP A 779 24.31 -16.74 17.29
C TRP A 779 23.41 -15.57 16.91
N ASN A 780 22.98 -14.75 17.86
CA ASN A 780 22.09 -13.61 17.63
C ASN A 780 22.88 -12.38 17.19
N CYS A 781 22.75 -12.04 15.91
CA CYS A 781 23.33 -10.83 15.34
C CYS A 781 22.43 -9.63 15.66
N ILE A 782 22.90 -8.75 16.55
CA ILE A 782 22.14 -7.57 16.98
C ILE A 782 22.05 -6.52 15.87
N ILE A 783 20.86 -5.91 15.74
CA ILE A 783 20.63 -4.71 14.95
C ILE A 783 20.73 -3.49 15.86
N ASP A 784 21.88 -2.84 15.78
CA ASP A 784 22.36 -1.77 16.68
C ASP A 784 22.35 -0.39 16.03
N GLN A 785 22.07 -0.31 14.74
CA GLN A 785 22.10 0.92 13.96
C GLN A 785 20.83 1.06 13.13
N ALA A 786 20.31 2.29 13.09
CA ALA A 786 19.30 2.69 12.13
C ALA A 786 19.84 2.53 10.68
N PRO A 787 18.96 2.35 9.69
CA PRO A 787 19.38 2.41 8.29
C PRO A 787 19.97 3.81 7.97
N PRO A 788 20.75 3.95 6.88
CA PRO A 788 21.22 5.25 6.40
C PRO A 788 20.10 6.29 6.35
N ALA A 789 20.35 7.50 6.83
CA ALA A 789 19.34 8.56 6.90
C ALA A 789 18.75 8.87 5.51
N GLU A 790 19.57 8.78 4.45
CA GLU A 790 19.15 8.93 3.06
C GLU A 790 18.13 7.88 2.59
N TRP A 791 18.04 6.72 3.25
CA TRP A 791 17.00 5.72 2.96
C TRP A 791 15.69 6.04 3.70
N LEU A 792 15.80 6.72 4.84
CA LEU A 792 14.66 7.26 5.58
C LEU A 792 14.12 8.52 4.90
N GLU A 793 14.99 9.32 4.28
CA GLU A 793 14.66 10.48 3.46
C GLU A 793 14.31 10.10 2.01
N GLY A 794 14.77 8.96 1.50
CA GLY A 794 14.43 8.41 0.17
C GLY A 794 13.19 7.51 0.15
N ALA A 795 12.70 7.10 1.33
CA ALA A 795 11.32 6.65 1.55
C ALA A 795 10.30 7.80 1.36
N THR A 796 10.79 9.04 1.28
CA THR A 796 10.17 10.22 0.66
C THR A 796 10.92 10.57 -0.64
N GLY A 797 10.56 9.93 -1.75
CA GLY A 797 11.33 9.89 -3.00
C GLY A 797 12.01 11.19 -3.44
N HIS A 798 13.34 11.23 -3.29
CA HIS A 798 14.27 12.01 -4.11
C HIS A 798 15.66 11.34 -4.05
N GLU A 799 16.09 10.70 -5.13
CA GLU A 799 17.52 10.57 -5.42
C GLU A 799 17.81 11.13 -6.81
N LYS A 800 18.80 12.02 -6.83
CA LYS A 800 19.39 12.63 -8.02
C LYS A 800 20.32 11.61 -8.66
N ASP A 801 20.03 11.20 -9.90
CA ASP A 801 21.06 10.59 -10.74
C ASP A 801 22.05 11.69 -11.15
N VAL A 802 23.25 11.59 -10.60
CA VAL A 802 24.45 12.22 -11.12
C VAL A 802 25.35 11.10 -11.64
N ASP A 803 25.81 11.29 -12.87
CA ASP A 803 26.79 10.51 -13.62
C ASP A 803 26.29 9.21 -14.27
N GLY A 804 25.98 9.36 -15.56
CA GLY A 804 25.59 8.26 -16.42
C GLY A 804 26.76 7.39 -16.87
N ILE A 805 26.40 6.20 -17.34
CA ILE A 805 27.05 5.51 -18.45
C ILE A 805 25.91 4.89 -19.26
N ASN A 806 25.76 5.38 -20.49
CA ASN A 806 25.02 4.73 -21.56
C ASN A 806 25.70 3.42 -21.93
N VAL A 807 24.94 2.33 -22.03
CA VAL A 807 25.17 1.25 -23.01
C VAL A 807 23.80 0.62 -23.35
N PRO A 808 23.60 0.09 -24.56
CA PRO A 808 22.59 0.48 -25.55
C PRO A 808 21.23 -0.22 -25.41
#